data_AF-A0A671Z211-F1
#
_entry.id   AF-A0A671Z211-F1
#
_cell.length_a   1.000
_cell.length_b   1.000
_cell.length_c   1.000
_cell.angle_alpha   90.00
_cell.angle_beta   90.00
_cell.angle_gamma   90.00
#
_symmetry.space_group_name_H-M   'P 1'
#
loop_
_entity.id
_entity.type
_entity.pdbx_description
1 polymer ?
#
loop_
_entity_poly.entity_id
_entity_poly.type
_entity_poly.pdbx_seq_one_letter_code
_entity_poly.pdbx_strand_id
1 'polypeptide(L)'
;MMTLHLMNGCSVHRPSERSGEDVDIILTRLREVKAFHRFPPPLLLQICACAFYECLEKGITLFRQGDIGTSWYAVLSGSLDVKVSETANHQDAVTICTLGIGTAFGESILDNTPRHATIVSRETSELLRIEQREFKSLWEKYRQSLAGLLAPPYGAMESGSNNDINQTTLKLQRAGKVLRNAILSRAPHMIRDRKYHLKTYRQCCVGTELVDWLVLQSACVLTRSHAVGMWQALLEEGVLNHVDQELGFQDKYLFYRFLDDEEEDTPLPSEEEKRESEEELPETILFLAQIGPDALLRMILRKSPGQRTGDDLEIIYDELLHIKALAHLSNTVKRELASVVIFESHAKAGTVLFNQGEEGTSWYIIQKGSVNVVIYGKGVVCTLHEGDDFGKLALVTDSPRAASIVLREDNCHFLRVDKEDFNRILRDVEANTVRLKEHEQAVLVLEKSPRTTSLGTIKYTVISGTPEKILEHFLEAMRMDIHHNPAVDDFVLMHCVFMPNSQLYLRLFIFILNHIFTYHAASPPGSEQERLEYALNSKRRALILTLRWANAHTYMLQEEPAAISFLEELYGSLSNDSRMLRALKDLVPDVEKVVKLHSEEAKASKKKSLIRQFSNGEERLQKKQPIRNQDDILLKVYCSDHTYTTIRVAVAATGREVISAVADKLGTTDELVLVHLSSAGEKLILKPNDVSVFSTLNINGRLFACPREQLSSLTTLADQEGPSAGSMSTFELMSSKDLAYQMTMFDWELFSCVHEHELLYHTFGRQSFRRTTANLDLFLRRFNQVQLWVVTEVCLCGQLSKRVQLLKKFIKIAAHCREFKNLNSFFAIIMGMSNPAVSRLSQTWEKLPTKFKKFYAEFESMMDPSRNHRSYRLTVTKLEPPIIPFMPLLLKEHVCWVQIPTNVTL
;
A
#
# COMPACT_ATOMS: atom_id res chain seq x y z
N MET A 1 3.18 -12.15 2.25
CA MET A 1 4.03 -11.21 3.03
C MET A 1 5.08 -11.95 3.86
N MET A 2 4.71 -12.98 4.64
CA MET A 2 5.67 -13.90 5.28
C MET A 2 6.70 -14.50 4.28
N THR A 3 6.26 -14.81 3.06
CA THR A 3 7.10 -15.37 1.98
C THR A 3 8.20 -14.42 1.47
N LEU A 4 7.99 -13.09 1.51
CA LEU A 4 9.00 -12.10 1.08
C LEU A 4 10.17 -12.02 2.07
N HIS A 5 9.89 -12.07 3.38
CA HIS A 5 10.93 -12.12 4.40
C HIS A 5 11.67 -13.46 4.45
N LEU A 6 10.97 -14.58 4.18
CA LEU A 6 11.59 -15.91 4.12
C LEU A 6 12.60 -16.01 2.97
N MET A 7 12.27 -15.50 1.77
CA MET A 7 13.20 -15.47 0.64
C MET A 7 14.43 -14.60 0.92
N ASN A 8 14.29 -13.50 1.65
CA ASN A 8 15.43 -12.68 2.08
C ASN A 8 16.36 -13.46 3.03
N GLY A 9 15.84 -14.37 3.86
CA GLY A 9 16.65 -15.29 4.65
C GLY A 9 17.33 -16.37 3.79
N CYS A 10 16.54 -17.07 2.96
CA CYS A 10 17.00 -18.20 2.15
C CYS A 10 17.96 -17.81 1.02
N SER A 11 17.78 -16.63 0.41
CA SER A 11 18.58 -16.17 -0.75
C SER A 11 19.88 -15.48 -0.33
N VAL A 12 20.03 -15.15 0.96
CA VAL A 12 21.29 -14.68 1.57
C VAL A 12 22.25 -15.86 1.80
N HIS A 13 21.73 -17.09 1.93
CA HIS A 13 22.59 -18.28 1.91
C HIS A 13 23.28 -18.41 0.55
N ARG A 14 24.58 -18.69 0.59
CA ARG A 14 25.36 -18.97 -0.61
C ARG A 14 24.72 -20.17 -1.34
N PRO A 15 24.75 -20.21 -2.68
CA PRO A 15 24.28 -21.35 -3.46
C PRO A 15 24.67 -22.73 -2.89
N SER A 16 25.90 -22.85 -2.37
CA SER A 16 26.45 -24.07 -1.77
C SER A 16 25.86 -24.48 -0.42
N GLU A 17 25.14 -23.58 0.26
CA GLU A 17 24.60 -23.75 1.62
C GLU A 17 23.08 -23.94 1.64
N ARG A 18 22.42 -23.95 0.47
CA ARG A 18 20.97 -24.04 0.37
C ARG A 18 20.45 -25.44 0.65
N SER A 19 19.43 -25.53 1.49
CA SER A 19 18.62 -26.73 1.69
C SER A 19 17.59 -26.91 0.57
N GLY A 20 16.96 -28.09 0.50
CA GLY A 20 15.85 -28.32 -0.44
C GLY A 20 14.66 -27.39 -0.20
N GLU A 21 14.38 -27.06 1.06
CA GLU A 21 13.30 -26.13 1.45
C GLU A 21 13.59 -24.70 0.97
N ASP A 22 14.86 -24.25 1.05
CA ASP A 22 15.27 -22.94 0.53
C ASP A 22 15.00 -22.83 -0.98
N VAL A 23 15.31 -23.90 -1.72
CA VAL A 23 15.08 -23.97 -3.16
C VAL A 23 13.58 -23.92 -3.49
N ASP A 24 12.74 -24.62 -2.72
CA ASP A 24 11.29 -24.62 -2.92
C ASP A 24 10.64 -23.26 -2.62
N ILE A 25 11.13 -22.56 -1.59
CA ILE A 25 10.69 -21.20 -1.26
C ILE A 25 11.06 -20.23 -2.39
N ILE A 26 12.32 -20.28 -2.86
CA ILE A 26 12.80 -19.44 -3.96
C ILE A 26 12.01 -19.75 -5.23
N LEU A 27 11.80 -21.03 -5.55
CA LEU A 27 11.08 -21.49 -6.74
C LEU A 27 9.65 -20.96 -6.76
N THR A 28 8.95 -21.03 -5.62
CA THR A 28 7.58 -20.54 -5.49
C THR A 28 7.49 -19.06 -5.87
N ARG A 29 8.49 -18.26 -5.49
CA ARG A 29 8.53 -16.84 -5.83
C ARG A 29 9.00 -16.55 -7.25
N LEU A 30 10.02 -17.25 -7.77
CA LEU A 30 10.45 -17.08 -9.15
C LEU A 30 9.30 -17.40 -10.12
N ARG A 31 8.45 -18.37 -9.80
CA ARG A 31 7.23 -18.68 -10.56
C ARG A 31 6.19 -17.56 -10.58
N GLU A 32 6.28 -16.54 -9.74
CA GLU A 32 5.38 -15.38 -9.77
C GLU A 32 5.91 -14.23 -10.65
N VAL A 33 7.17 -14.34 -11.12
CA VAL A 33 7.77 -13.35 -12.03
C VAL A 33 7.44 -13.74 -13.47
N LYS A 34 6.75 -12.87 -14.20
CA LYS A 34 6.27 -13.15 -15.56
C LYS A 34 7.36 -13.70 -16.51
N ALA A 35 8.57 -13.15 -16.45
CA ALA A 35 9.69 -13.60 -17.30
C ALA A 35 10.12 -15.05 -17.07
N PHE A 36 9.81 -15.61 -15.89
CA PHE A 36 10.13 -16.98 -15.51
C PHE A 36 8.98 -17.96 -15.70
N HIS A 37 7.76 -17.50 -16.01
CA HIS A 37 6.60 -18.36 -16.26
C HIS A 37 6.83 -19.36 -17.41
N ARG A 38 7.57 -18.92 -18.44
CA ARG A 38 7.86 -19.72 -19.64
C ARG A 38 8.96 -20.77 -19.42
N PHE A 39 9.62 -20.76 -18.26
CA PHE A 39 10.74 -21.66 -18.00
C PHE A 39 10.27 -23.03 -17.50
N PRO A 40 10.80 -24.12 -18.07
CA PRO A 40 10.45 -25.45 -17.60
C PRO A 40 10.92 -25.63 -16.14
N PRO A 41 10.19 -26.35 -15.28
CA PRO A 41 10.52 -26.51 -13.86
C PRO A 41 11.99 -26.91 -13.58
N PRO A 42 12.63 -27.79 -14.38
CA PRO A 42 14.06 -28.10 -14.21
C PRO A 42 15.00 -26.90 -14.38
N LEU A 43 14.71 -25.98 -15.30
CA LEU A 43 15.50 -24.76 -15.49
C LEU A 43 15.38 -23.85 -14.28
N LEU A 44 14.15 -23.64 -13.78
CA LEU A 44 13.92 -22.82 -12.60
C LEU A 44 14.62 -23.38 -11.37
N LEU A 45 14.59 -24.69 -11.16
CA LEU A 45 15.32 -25.34 -10.06
C LEU A 45 16.83 -25.10 -10.17
N GLN A 46 17.42 -25.17 -11.36
CA GLN A 46 18.84 -24.87 -11.53
C GLN A 46 19.16 -23.40 -11.30
N ILE A 47 18.28 -22.48 -11.71
CA ILE A 47 18.39 -21.05 -11.39
C ILE A 47 18.34 -20.86 -9.87
N CYS A 48 17.37 -21.47 -9.17
CA CYS A 48 17.28 -21.43 -7.71
C CYS A 48 18.52 -21.99 -7.02
N ALA A 49 19.22 -22.94 -7.64
CA ALA A 49 20.41 -23.55 -7.07
C ALA A 49 21.67 -22.70 -7.23
N CYS A 50 21.75 -21.81 -8.23
CA CYS A 50 22.99 -21.05 -8.54
C CYS A 50 22.86 -19.52 -8.41
N ALA A 51 21.64 -18.98 -8.36
CA ALA A 51 21.43 -17.54 -8.38
C ALA A 51 21.69 -16.87 -7.01
N PHE A 52 22.27 -15.69 -7.04
CA PHE A 52 22.46 -14.81 -5.88
C PHE A 52 21.37 -13.75 -5.82
N TYR A 53 21.09 -13.26 -4.62
CA TYR A 53 20.25 -12.09 -4.39
C TYR A 53 21.13 -10.85 -4.21
N GLU A 54 20.79 -9.77 -4.91
CA GLU A 54 21.40 -8.45 -4.73
C GLU A 54 20.32 -7.42 -4.40
N CYS A 55 20.57 -6.60 -3.38
CA CYS A 55 19.75 -5.43 -3.07
C CYS A 55 20.61 -4.17 -3.26
N LEU A 56 20.21 -3.33 -4.21
CA LEU A 56 20.89 -2.10 -4.56
C LEU A 56 20.11 -0.91 -3.99
N GLU A 57 20.78 0.01 -3.32
CA GLU A 57 20.20 1.32 -2.99
C GLU A 57 20.06 2.18 -4.25
N LYS A 58 19.29 3.27 -4.17
CA LYS A 58 19.12 4.24 -5.27
C LYS A 58 20.46 4.87 -5.68
N GLY A 59 20.71 4.95 -6.99
CA GLY A 59 21.87 5.63 -7.58
C GLY A 59 23.14 4.79 -7.72
N ILE A 60 23.09 3.51 -7.34
CA ILE A 60 24.21 2.57 -7.47
C ILE A 60 24.40 2.18 -8.94
N THR A 61 25.63 2.34 -9.44
CA THR A 61 26.00 1.86 -10.79
C THR A 61 26.42 0.41 -10.72
N LEU A 62 25.66 -0.48 -11.38
CA LEU A 62 25.92 -1.92 -11.38
C LEU A 62 27.14 -2.27 -12.25
N PHE A 63 27.23 -1.65 -13.43
CA PHE A 63 28.39 -1.67 -14.31
C PHE A 63 28.33 -0.50 -15.30
N ARG A 64 29.47 -0.14 -15.89
CA ARG A 64 29.59 0.91 -16.90
C ARG A 64 29.69 0.34 -18.31
N GLN A 65 29.30 1.16 -19.28
CA GLN A 65 29.55 0.89 -20.70
C GLN A 65 31.06 0.69 -20.92
N GLY A 66 31.41 -0.38 -21.63
CA GLY A 66 32.78 -0.80 -21.90
C GLY A 66 33.36 -1.80 -20.91
N ASP A 67 32.74 -1.99 -19.73
CA ASP A 67 33.21 -2.96 -18.75
C ASP A 67 33.08 -4.40 -19.28
N ILE A 68 33.94 -5.31 -18.81
CA ILE A 68 33.76 -6.75 -19.03
C ILE A 68 32.71 -7.26 -18.04
N GLY A 69 31.61 -7.79 -18.57
CA GLY A 69 30.53 -8.32 -17.74
C GLY A 69 30.89 -9.65 -17.07
N THR A 70 30.49 -9.83 -15.81
CA THR A 70 30.74 -11.05 -15.03
C THR A 70 29.48 -11.85 -14.71
N SER A 71 28.30 -11.23 -14.82
CA SER A 71 27.04 -11.79 -14.35
C SER A 71 25.86 -11.39 -15.23
N TRP A 72 24.82 -12.21 -15.22
CA TRP A 72 23.50 -11.94 -15.80
C TRP A 72 22.52 -11.60 -14.67
N TYR A 73 21.53 -10.76 -14.96
CA TYR A 73 20.64 -10.21 -13.94
C TYR A 73 19.17 -10.30 -14.37
N ALA A 74 18.28 -10.44 -13.38
CA ALA A 74 16.84 -10.27 -13.55
C ALA A 74 16.27 -9.41 -12.40
N VAL A 75 15.39 -8.47 -12.73
CA VAL A 75 14.82 -7.53 -11.75
C VAL A 75 13.64 -8.19 -11.03
N LEU A 76 13.76 -8.36 -9.71
CA LEU A 76 12.69 -8.90 -8.85
C LEU A 76 11.82 -7.78 -8.29
N SER A 77 12.43 -6.64 -7.94
CA SER A 77 11.78 -5.44 -7.42
C SER A 77 12.56 -4.18 -7.82
N GLY A 78 11.90 -3.02 -7.89
CA GLY A 78 12.52 -1.73 -8.25
C GLY A 78 12.69 -1.51 -9.76
N SER A 79 13.57 -0.57 -10.12
CA SER A 79 13.84 -0.17 -11.51
C SER A 79 15.26 0.38 -11.72
N LEU A 80 15.78 0.23 -12.94
CA LEU A 80 17.14 0.61 -13.31
C LEU A 80 17.15 1.41 -14.63
N ASP A 81 17.98 2.45 -14.69
CA ASP A 81 18.21 3.26 -15.88
C ASP A 81 19.29 2.64 -16.77
N VAL A 82 19.03 2.55 -18.08
CA VAL A 82 20.02 2.18 -19.10
C VAL A 82 20.60 3.45 -19.73
N LYS A 83 21.89 3.68 -19.52
CA LYS A 83 22.60 4.87 -20.01
C LYS A 83 23.65 4.53 -21.05
N VAL A 84 23.68 5.26 -22.16
CA VAL A 84 24.67 5.06 -23.23
C VAL A 84 25.34 6.38 -23.58
N SER A 85 26.64 6.32 -23.83
CA SER A 85 27.47 7.40 -24.36
C SER A 85 27.95 7.06 -25.77
N GLU A 86 27.85 8.04 -26.68
CA GLU A 86 28.41 7.97 -28.04
C GLU A 86 29.90 8.32 -28.07
N THR A 87 30.36 9.20 -27.17
CA THR A 87 31.74 9.73 -27.13
C THR A 87 32.71 8.85 -26.34
N ALA A 88 32.24 7.71 -25.83
CA ALA A 88 32.93 6.85 -24.85
C ALA A 88 33.27 7.54 -23.51
N ASN A 89 32.84 8.80 -23.32
CA ASN A 89 32.92 9.50 -22.04
C ASN A 89 31.64 9.24 -21.22
N HIS A 90 31.77 8.69 -20.01
CA HIS A 90 30.63 8.35 -19.17
C HIS A 90 29.83 9.56 -18.68
N GLN A 91 30.42 10.76 -18.68
CA GLN A 91 29.72 11.99 -18.29
C GLN A 91 28.65 12.40 -19.31
N ASP A 92 28.82 12.02 -20.57
CA ASP A 92 27.89 12.31 -21.66
C ASP A 92 26.82 11.20 -21.80
N ALA A 93 26.80 10.22 -20.89
CA ALA A 93 25.89 9.09 -20.98
C ALA A 93 24.45 9.50 -20.68
N VAL A 94 23.56 9.22 -21.63
CA VAL A 94 22.14 9.60 -21.55
C VAL A 94 21.25 8.38 -21.30
N THR A 95 20.20 8.54 -20.50
CA THR A 95 19.22 7.47 -20.23
C THR A 95 18.34 7.24 -21.45
N ILE A 96 18.37 6.02 -21.99
CA ILE A 96 17.59 5.62 -23.18
C ILE A 96 16.24 5.00 -22.77
N CYS A 97 16.26 4.15 -21.74
CA CYS A 97 15.09 3.42 -21.26
C CYS A 97 15.25 3.01 -19.79
N THR A 98 14.15 2.59 -19.19
CA THR A 98 14.09 2.06 -17.82
C THR A 98 13.77 0.57 -17.85
N LEU A 99 14.50 -0.23 -17.06
CA LEU A 99 14.25 -1.65 -16.84
C LEU A 99 13.47 -1.83 -15.54
N GLY A 100 12.31 -2.47 -15.60
CA GLY A 100 11.45 -2.76 -14.46
C GLY A 100 11.39 -4.24 -14.08
N ILE A 101 10.48 -4.55 -13.16
CA ILE A 101 10.29 -5.89 -12.60
C ILE A 101 9.97 -6.92 -13.69
N GLY A 102 10.70 -8.04 -13.68
CA GLY A 102 10.59 -9.10 -14.67
C GLY A 102 11.55 -8.94 -15.84
N THR A 103 12.12 -7.76 -16.07
CA THR A 103 13.09 -7.57 -17.15
C THR A 103 14.44 -8.21 -16.76
N ALA A 104 15.07 -8.87 -17.73
CA ALA A 104 16.36 -9.52 -17.59
C ALA A 104 17.39 -8.91 -18.54
N PHE A 105 18.66 -8.89 -18.14
CA PHE A 105 19.73 -8.24 -18.88
C PHE A 105 21.12 -8.78 -18.53
N GLY A 106 22.09 -8.49 -19.39
CA GLY A 106 23.51 -8.79 -19.15
C GLY A 106 24.00 -10.07 -19.82
N GLU A 107 23.26 -10.58 -20.79
CA GLU A 107 23.57 -11.76 -21.60
C GLU A 107 24.83 -11.63 -22.47
N SER A 108 25.38 -10.42 -22.63
CA SER A 108 26.66 -10.16 -23.30
C SER A 108 27.84 -10.94 -22.71
N ILE A 109 27.69 -11.47 -21.50
CA ILE A 109 28.69 -12.35 -20.89
C ILE A 109 28.82 -13.70 -21.61
N LEU A 110 27.85 -14.10 -22.45
CA LEU A 110 27.89 -15.41 -23.12
C LEU A 110 29.04 -15.50 -24.13
N ASP A 111 29.38 -14.41 -24.82
CA ASP A 111 30.51 -14.33 -25.76
C ASP A 111 31.63 -13.38 -25.28
N ASN A 112 31.53 -12.87 -24.05
CA ASN A 112 32.45 -11.89 -23.45
C ASN A 112 32.45 -10.51 -24.14
N THR A 113 31.36 -10.14 -24.81
CA THR A 113 31.20 -8.79 -25.35
C THR A 113 31.15 -7.75 -24.22
N PRO A 114 31.96 -6.67 -24.31
CA PRO A 114 31.91 -5.56 -23.36
C PRO A 114 30.50 -4.99 -23.21
N ARG A 115 30.18 -4.47 -22.02
CA ARG A 115 28.85 -3.92 -21.73
C ARG A 115 28.50 -2.79 -22.70
N HIS A 116 27.36 -2.92 -23.37
CA HIS A 116 26.88 -1.93 -24.35
C HIS A 116 26.41 -0.61 -23.72
N ALA A 117 26.06 -0.65 -22.43
CA ALA A 117 25.47 0.44 -21.67
C ALA A 117 25.93 0.43 -20.21
N THR A 118 25.79 1.58 -19.55
CA THR A 118 25.91 1.75 -18.10
C THR A 118 24.55 1.53 -17.46
N ILE A 119 24.48 0.71 -16.40
CA ILE A 119 23.22 0.42 -15.69
C ILE A 119 23.28 1.03 -14.29
N VAL A 120 22.28 1.83 -13.93
CA VAL A 120 22.21 2.52 -12.63
C VAL A 120 20.86 2.27 -11.97
N SER A 121 20.83 1.89 -10.69
CA SER A 121 19.58 1.76 -9.94
C SER A 121 18.88 3.12 -9.82
N ARG A 122 17.62 3.16 -10.24
CA ARG A 122 16.80 4.38 -10.20
C ARG A 122 16.13 4.57 -8.83
N GLU A 123 15.87 3.46 -8.16
CA GLU A 123 15.32 3.33 -6.82
C GLU A 123 15.93 2.10 -6.13
N THR A 124 15.57 1.87 -4.87
CA THR A 124 15.98 0.63 -4.18
C THR A 124 15.47 -0.57 -4.96
N SER A 125 16.39 -1.41 -5.45
CA SER A 125 16.11 -2.46 -6.42
C SER A 125 16.65 -3.80 -5.97
N GLU A 126 15.84 -4.84 -6.14
CA GLU A 126 16.19 -6.22 -5.78
C GLU A 126 16.38 -7.02 -7.07
N LEU A 127 17.55 -7.65 -7.20
CA LEU A 127 17.97 -8.36 -8.39
C LEU A 127 18.30 -9.82 -8.08
N LEU A 128 17.98 -10.68 -9.04
CA LEU A 128 18.53 -12.03 -9.13
C LEU A 128 19.78 -11.98 -10.01
N ARG A 129 20.93 -12.43 -9.49
CA ARG A 129 22.21 -12.41 -10.20
C ARG A 129 22.71 -13.84 -10.44
N ILE A 130 23.05 -14.18 -11.68
CA ILE A 130 23.68 -15.45 -12.04
C ILE A 130 25.07 -15.18 -12.59
N GLU A 131 26.09 -15.85 -12.06
CA GLU A 131 27.46 -15.68 -12.53
C GLU A 131 27.65 -16.29 -13.93
N GLN A 132 28.59 -15.73 -14.70
CA GLN A 132 28.83 -16.08 -16.09
C GLN A 132 29.00 -17.58 -16.35
N ARG A 133 29.76 -18.28 -15.50
CA ARG A 133 30.02 -19.72 -15.67
C ARG A 133 28.72 -20.53 -15.61
N GLU A 134 27.92 -20.27 -14.58
CA GLU A 134 26.64 -20.96 -14.36
C GLU A 134 25.64 -20.58 -15.45
N PHE A 135 25.58 -19.30 -15.84
CA PHE A 135 24.70 -18.83 -16.89
C PHE A 135 25.03 -19.44 -18.27
N LYS A 136 26.33 -19.58 -18.60
CA LYS A 136 26.76 -20.30 -19.83
C LYS A 136 26.28 -21.75 -19.82
N SER A 137 26.45 -22.46 -18.71
CA SER A 137 25.98 -23.84 -18.54
C SER A 137 24.45 -23.95 -18.71
N LEU A 138 23.68 -23.04 -18.08
CA LEU A 138 22.24 -22.98 -18.24
C LEU A 138 21.82 -22.71 -19.69
N TRP A 139 22.50 -21.78 -20.36
CA TRP A 139 22.20 -21.41 -21.75
C TRP A 139 22.51 -22.54 -22.74
N GLU A 140 23.62 -23.25 -22.58
CA GLU A 140 23.96 -24.42 -23.40
C GLU A 140 22.92 -25.54 -23.25
N LYS A 141 22.45 -25.77 -22.02
CA LYS A 141 21.51 -26.85 -21.71
C LYS A 141 20.05 -26.52 -22.06
N TYR A 142 19.63 -25.27 -21.90
CA TYR A 142 18.23 -24.84 -22.05
C TYR A 142 18.04 -23.73 -23.09
N ARG A 143 18.91 -23.68 -24.12
CA ARG A 143 18.93 -22.64 -25.15
C ARG A 143 17.55 -22.32 -25.72
N GLN A 144 16.76 -23.35 -26.05
CA GLN A 144 15.42 -23.18 -26.62
C GLN A 144 14.45 -22.47 -25.67
N SER A 145 14.50 -22.79 -24.37
CA SER A 145 13.66 -22.16 -23.35
C SER A 145 14.08 -20.72 -23.04
N LEU A 146 15.38 -20.43 -23.15
CA LEU A 146 15.95 -19.09 -22.91
C LEU A 146 15.85 -18.17 -24.14
N ALA A 147 15.68 -18.71 -25.35
CA ALA A 147 15.69 -17.95 -26.59
C ALA A 147 14.63 -16.82 -26.63
N GLY A 148 13.47 -17.03 -26.00
CA GLY A 148 12.42 -16.01 -25.90
C GLY A 148 12.77 -14.84 -24.97
N LEU A 149 13.62 -15.05 -23.96
CA LEU A 149 13.99 -14.03 -22.98
C LEU A 149 15.23 -13.22 -23.39
N LEU A 150 16.21 -13.85 -24.06
CA LEU A 150 17.49 -13.21 -24.36
C LEU A 150 17.45 -12.40 -25.67
N ALA A 151 18.21 -11.31 -25.73
CA ALA A 151 18.41 -10.57 -26.96
C ALA A 151 19.26 -11.36 -27.98
N PRO A 152 19.10 -11.11 -29.29
CA PRO A 152 20.02 -11.61 -30.32
C PRO A 152 21.46 -11.14 -30.07
N PRO A 153 22.49 -11.95 -30.40
CA PRO A 153 22.42 -13.26 -31.07
C PRO A 153 22.15 -14.46 -30.13
N TYR A 154 21.95 -14.22 -28.84
CA TYR A 154 21.83 -15.28 -27.83
C TYR A 154 20.44 -15.91 -27.76
N GLY A 155 19.41 -15.14 -28.11
CA GLY A 155 18.02 -15.57 -28.27
C GLY A 155 17.44 -15.26 -29.64
N ALA A 156 16.12 -15.35 -29.77
CA ALA A 156 15.41 -15.06 -31.01
C ALA A 156 15.27 -13.54 -31.21
N MET A 157 15.29 -13.10 -32.48
CA MET A 157 15.04 -11.70 -32.85
C MET A 157 13.57 -11.32 -32.70
N GLU A 158 12.70 -12.26 -33.06
CA GLU A 158 11.25 -12.21 -32.90
C GLU A 158 10.81 -13.46 -32.13
N SER A 159 9.97 -13.28 -31.12
CA SER A 159 9.32 -14.40 -30.45
C SER A 159 7.87 -14.46 -30.91
N GLY A 160 7.56 -15.39 -31.82
CA GLY A 160 6.17 -15.67 -32.19
C GLY A 160 5.37 -16.11 -30.96
N SER A 161 4.49 -15.23 -30.49
CA SER A 161 3.76 -15.35 -29.23
C SER A 161 2.44 -16.10 -29.43
N ASN A 162 2.49 -17.38 -29.81
CA ASN A 162 1.25 -18.16 -30.00
C ASN A 162 0.73 -18.84 -28.72
N ASN A 163 1.52 -18.97 -27.64
CA ASN A 163 1.10 -19.80 -26.49
C ASN A 163 0.38 -19.04 -25.35
N ASP A 164 0.80 -17.82 -24.99
CA ASP A 164 0.17 -17.07 -23.87
C ASP A 164 -1.17 -16.41 -24.26
N ILE A 165 -1.28 -15.97 -25.52
CA ILE A 165 -2.54 -15.50 -26.12
C ILE A 165 -3.57 -16.64 -26.03
N ASN A 166 -3.20 -17.86 -26.44
CA ASN A 166 -4.08 -19.02 -26.35
C ASN A 166 -4.59 -19.30 -24.94
N GLN A 167 -3.77 -19.21 -23.89
CA GLN A 167 -4.22 -19.56 -22.54
C GLN A 167 -5.21 -18.56 -21.94
N THR A 168 -5.00 -17.25 -22.17
CA THR A 168 -5.91 -16.21 -21.66
C THR A 168 -7.21 -16.19 -22.46
N THR A 169 -7.13 -16.30 -23.78
CA THR A 169 -8.30 -16.42 -24.66
C THR A 169 -9.12 -17.68 -24.31
N LEU A 170 -8.48 -18.83 -24.04
CA LEU A 170 -9.19 -20.04 -23.59
C LEU A 170 -9.90 -19.85 -22.24
N LYS A 171 -9.28 -19.14 -21.29
CA LYS A 171 -9.94 -18.79 -20.02
C LYS A 171 -11.14 -17.86 -20.23
N LEU A 172 -11.03 -16.89 -21.15
CA LEU A 172 -12.12 -15.97 -21.47
C LEU A 172 -13.27 -16.66 -22.20
N GLN A 173 -12.97 -17.61 -23.08
CA GLN A 173 -13.97 -18.49 -23.70
C GLN A 173 -14.70 -19.33 -22.65
N ARG A 174 -13.98 -19.97 -21.71
CA ARG A 174 -14.60 -20.71 -20.60
C ARG A 174 -15.46 -19.79 -19.74
N ALA A 175 -14.97 -18.59 -19.42
CA ALA A 175 -15.71 -17.59 -18.66
C ALA A 175 -17.04 -17.21 -19.33
N GLY A 176 -17.02 -17.00 -20.66
CA GLY A 176 -18.23 -16.76 -21.44
C GLY A 176 -19.23 -17.90 -21.34
N LYS A 177 -18.77 -19.15 -21.49
CA LYS A 177 -19.63 -20.35 -21.36
C LYS A 177 -20.25 -20.46 -19.96
N VAL A 178 -19.46 -20.26 -18.91
CA VAL A 178 -19.92 -20.30 -17.51
C VAL A 178 -21.00 -19.23 -17.26
N LEU A 179 -20.76 -17.99 -17.71
CA LEU A 179 -21.73 -16.90 -17.57
C LEU A 179 -23.01 -17.15 -18.37
N ARG A 180 -22.91 -17.58 -19.63
CA ARG A 180 -24.06 -17.92 -20.46
C ARG A 180 -24.92 -19.00 -19.81
N ASN A 181 -24.31 -20.08 -19.34
CA ASN A 181 -25.01 -21.18 -18.67
C ASN A 181 -25.67 -20.73 -17.36
N ALA A 182 -25.00 -19.88 -16.58
CA ALA A 182 -25.56 -19.31 -15.36
C ALA A 182 -26.76 -18.38 -15.64
N ILE A 183 -26.70 -17.60 -16.72
CA ILE A 183 -27.83 -16.75 -17.17
C ILE A 183 -29.00 -17.63 -17.60
N LEU A 184 -28.78 -18.66 -18.43
CA LEU A 184 -29.85 -19.59 -18.85
C LEU A 184 -30.49 -20.33 -17.67
N SER A 185 -29.71 -20.63 -16.62
CA SER A 185 -30.21 -21.29 -15.40
C SER A 185 -31.01 -20.33 -14.50
N ARG A 186 -30.46 -19.14 -14.21
CA ARG A 186 -31.03 -18.21 -13.20
C ARG A 186 -31.99 -17.17 -13.78
N ALA A 187 -31.82 -16.78 -15.03
CA ALA A 187 -32.53 -15.69 -15.69
C ALA A 187 -32.72 -15.95 -17.21
N PRO A 188 -33.42 -17.03 -17.61
CA PRO A 188 -33.53 -17.44 -19.02
C PRO A 188 -34.16 -16.40 -19.94
N HIS A 189 -34.96 -15.48 -19.41
CA HIS A 189 -35.60 -14.40 -20.17
C HIS A 189 -34.62 -13.36 -20.74
N MET A 190 -33.36 -13.35 -20.28
CA MET A 190 -32.35 -12.41 -20.74
C MET A 190 -31.83 -12.74 -22.14
N ILE A 191 -31.70 -14.04 -22.47
CA ILE A 191 -31.27 -14.52 -23.79
C ILE A 191 -32.51 -14.92 -24.58
N ARG A 192 -32.89 -14.10 -25.58
CA ARG A 192 -34.09 -14.34 -26.39
C ARG A 192 -34.08 -13.53 -27.68
N ASP A 193 -35.01 -13.84 -28.56
CA ASP A 193 -35.25 -13.04 -29.75
C ASP A 193 -35.84 -11.67 -29.38
N ARG A 194 -35.30 -10.61 -29.98
CA ARG A 194 -35.72 -9.22 -29.78
C ARG A 194 -35.99 -8.55 -31.12
N LYS A 195 -37.08 -7.79 -31.22
CA LYS A 195 -37.46 -7.05 -32.43
C LYS A 195 -37.16 -5.56 -32.24
N TYR A 196 -36.44 -4.97 -33.18
CA TYR A 196 -36.14 -3.55 -33.19
C TYR A 196 -36.08 -3.03 -34.63
N HIS A 197 -36.78 -1.93 -34.93
CA HIS A 197 -36.96 -1.41 -36.29
C HIS A 197 -37.28 -2.49 -37.35
N LEU A 198 -38.26 -3.36 -37.05
CA LEU A 198 -38.71 -4.46 -37.91
C LEU A 198 -37.68 -5.58 -38.18
N LYS A 199 -36.44 -5.46 -37.69
CA LYS A 199 -35.45 -6.55 -37.70
C LYS A 199 -35.59 -7.38 -36.43
N THR A 200 -35.45 -8.69 -36.56
CA THR A 200 -35.43 -9.63 -35.42
C THR A 200 -33.97 -10.02 -35.17
N TYR A 201 -33.47 -9.68 -33.98
CA TYR A 201 -32.16 -10.08 -33.48
C TYR A 201 -32.35 -11.33 -32.62
N ARG A 202 -31.87 -12.47 -33.11
CA ARG A 202 -32.06 -13.77 -32.46
C ARG A 202 -31.13 -13.95 -31.27
N GLN A 203 -31.64 -14.64 -30.24
CA GLN A 203 -30.91 -15.08 -29.04
C GLN A 203 -29.94 -14.03 -28.48
N CYS A 204 -30.43 -12.81 -28.27
CA CYS A 204 -29.60 -11.69 -27.85
C CYS A 204 -29.97 -11.15 -26.46
N CYS A 205 -28.95 -10.62 -25.79
CA CYS A 205 -29.00 -9.96 -24.51
C CYS A 205 -29.05 -8.44 -24.69
N VAL A 206 -29.48 -7.71 -23.66
CA VAL A 206 -29.40 -6.25 -23.62
C VAL A 206 -28.27 -5.81 -22.68
N GLY A 207 -27.48 -4.82 -23.10
CA GLY A 207 -26.35 -4.30 -22.32
C GLY A 207 -26.70 -3.94 -20.87
N THR A 208 -27.79 -3.17 -20.66
CA THR A 208 -28.25 -2.83 -19.30
C THR A 208 -28.66 -4.05 -18.47
N GLU A 209 -29.34 -5.03 -19.08
CA GLU A 209 -29.78 -6.25 -18.40
C GLU A 209 -28.57 -7.11 -17.98
N LEU A 210 -27.54 -7.19 -18.81
CA LEU A 210 -26.28 -7.88 -18.50
C LEU A 210 -25.54 -7.23 -17.33
N VAL A 211 -25.49 -5.90 -17.29
CA VAL A 211 -24.89 -5.14 -16.18
C VAL A 211 -25.69 -5.39 -14.89
N ASP A 212 -27.00 -5.27 -14.94
CA ASP A 212 -27.88 -5.50 -13.78
C ASP A 212 -27.69 -6.91 -13.22
N TRP A 213 -27.68 -7.92 -14.09
CA TRP A 213 -27.50 -9.31 -13.68
C TRP A 213 -26.16 -9.54 -13.00
N LEU A 214 -25.07 -9.02 -13.57
CA LEU A 214 -23.71 -9.24 -13.05
C LEU A 214 -23.52 -8.56 -11.69
N VAL A 215 -24.05 -7.34 -11.50
CA VAL A 215 -24.04 -6.62 -10.22
C VAL A 215 -24.82 -7.38 -9.14
N LEU A 216 -25.91 -8.06 -9.52
CA LEU A 216 -26.69 -8.88 -8.59
C LEU A 216 -26.04 -10.23 -8.24
N GLN A 217 -25.14 -10.76 -9.09
CA GLN A 217 -24.56 -12.09 -8.87
C GLN A 217 -23.48 -12.12 -7.78
N SER A 218 -22.75 -11.02 -7.57
CA SER A 218 -21.63 -11.02 -6.64
C SER A 218 -21.35 -9.65 -6.04
N ALA A 219 -21.06 -9.64 -4.73
CA ALA A 219 -20.67 -8.44 -4.01
C ALA A 219 -19.30 -7.86 -4.45
N CYS A 220 -18.48 -8.62 -5.19
CA CYS A 220 -17.20 -8.14 -5.72
C CYS A 220 -17.36 -7.21 -6.95
N VAL A 221 -18.55 -7.16 -7.56
CA VAL A 221 -18.89 -6.25 -8.66
C VAL A 221 -19.44 -4.96 -8.06
N LEU A 222 -18.56 -3.97 -7.92
CA LEU A 222 -18.79 -2.88 -6.96
C LEU A 222 -19.56 -1.70 -7.57
N THR A 223 -19.44 -1.50 -8.89
CA THR A 223 -20.09 -0.43 -9.65
C THR A 223 -20.56 -0.94 -11.02
N ARG A 224 -21.51 -0.22 -11.64
CA ARG A 224 -21.94 -0.51 -13.02
C ARG A 224 -20.80 -0.36 -14.02
N SER A 225 -19.92 0.63 -13.83
CA SER A 225 -18.72 0.82 -14.65
C SER A 225 -17.75 -0.36 -14.56
N HIS A 226 -17.61 -0.97 -13.39
CA HIS A 226 -16.80 -2.17 -13.22
C HIS A 226 -17.40 -3.36 -13.98
N ALA A 227 -18.73 -3.54 -13.93
CA ALA A 227 -19.43 -4.54 -14.72
C ALA A 227 -19.28 -4.30 -16.24
N VAL A 228 -19.32 -3.05 -16.71
CA VAL A 228 -19.03 -2.67 -18.10
C VAL A 228 -17.63 -3.14 -18.51
N GLY A 229 -16.61 -2.92 -17.66
CA GLY A 229 -15.27 -3.41 -17.92
C GLY A 229 -15.15 -4.93 -18.01
N MET A 230 -15.87 -5.65 -17.15
CA MET A 230 -15.91 -7.12 -17.17
C MET A 230 -16.54 -7.66 -18.46
N TRP A 231 -17.64 -7.05 -18.92
CA TRP A 231 -18.27 -7.40 -20.19
C TRP A 231 -17.43 -6.99 -21.39
N GLN A 232 -16.75 -5.84 -21.32
CA GLN A 232 -15.81 -5.38 -22.34
C GLN A 232 -14.67 -6.39 -22.55
N ALA A 233 -14.17 -7.03 -21.49
CA ALA A 233 -13.12 -8.05 -21.62
C ALA A 233 -13.57 -9.26 -22.45
N LEU A 234 -14.85 -9.65 -22.38
CA LEU A 234 -15.42 -10.71 -23.21
C LEU A 234 -15.68 -10.26 -24.65
N LEU A 235 -16.01 -8.97 -24.83
CA LEU A 235 -16.27 -8.39 -26.14
C LEU A 235 -14.99 -8.22 -26.96
N GLU A 236 -13.90 -7.77 -26.35
CA GLU A 236 -12.61 -7.61 -27.04
C GLU A 236 -12.05 -8.93 -27.59
N GLU A 237 -12.35 -10.06 -26.94
CA GLU A 237 -11.94 -11.41 -27.37
C GLU A 237 -12.99 -12.11 -28.27
N GLY A 238 -14.10 -11.45 -28.60
CA GLY A 238 -15.15 -12.00 -29.47
C GLY A 238 -16.01 -13.09 -28.83
N VAL A 239 -15.94 -13.27 -27.52
CA VAL A 239 -16.78 -14.22 -26.75
C VAL A 239 -18.21 -13.69 -26.58
N LEU A 240 -18.36 -12.36 -26.55
CA LEU A 240 -19.63 -11.64 -26.56
C LEU A 240 -19.59 -10.56 -27.63
N ASN A 241 -20.44 -10.62 -28.64
CA ASN A 241 -20.38 -9.69 -29.78
C ASN A 241 -21.55 -8.71 -29.74
N HIS A 242 -21.30 -7.43 -30.04
CA HIS A 242 -22.38 -6.50 -30.36
C HIS A 242 -22.98 -6.90 -31.71
N VAL A 243 -24.32 -6.88 -31.84
CA VAL A 243 -24.99 -7.34 -33.06
C VAL A 243 -24.62 -6.52 -34.30
N ASP A 244 -24.23 -5.25 -34.12
CA ASP A 244 -23.74 -4.35 -35.19
C ASP A 244 -22.20 -4.20 -35.20
N GLN A 245 -21.46 -5.08 -34.51
CA GLN A 245 -19.99 -5.10 -34.49
C GLN A 245 -19.32 -3.83 -33.90
N GLU A 246 -19.98 -3.18 -32.94
CA GLU A 246 -19.34 -2.13 -32.13
C GLU A 246 -18.24 -2.71 -31.25
N LEU A 247 -17.12 -2.00 -31.14
CA LEU A 247 -15.92 -2.44 -30.41
C LEU A 247 -15.95 -2.16 -28.89
N GLY A 248 -16.97 -1.44 -28.42
CA GLY A 248 -17.09 -1.02 -27.02
C GLY A 248 -18.42 -1.43 -26.43
N PHE A 249 -18.39 -2.13 -25.31
CA PHE A 249 -19.56 -2.49 -24.53
C PHE A 249 -20.13 -1.25 -23.84
N GLN A 250 -21.45 -1.09 -23.92
CA GLN A 250 -22.16 0.04 -23.32
C GLN A 250 -23.33 -0.45 -22.46
N ASP A 251 -23.44 0.16 -21.28
CA ASP A 251 -24.59 0.04 -20.37
C ASP A 251 -25.80 0.83 -20.93
N LYS A 252 -26.31 0.35 -22.06
CA LYS A 252 -27.44 0.94 -22.81
C LYS A 252 -28.35 -0.16 -23.34
N TYR A 253 -29.48 0.25 -23.90
CA TYR A 253 -30.40 -0.63 -24.61
C TYR A 253 -29.84 -1.03 -25.99
N LEU A 254 -28.71 -1.75 -25.98
CA LEU A 254 -28.01 -2.29 -27.15
C LEU A 254 -27.97 -3.81 -27.05
N PHE A 255 -27.94 -4.49 -28.20
CA PHE A 255 -28.02 -5.94 -28.24
C PHE A 255 -26.65 -6.60 -28.40
N TYR A 256 -26.42 -7.65 -27.60
CA TYR A 256 -25.20 -8.45 -27.62
C TYR A 256 -25.54 -9.94 -27.72
N ARG A 257 -24.66 -10.73 -28.33
CA ARG A 257 -24.85 -12.18 -28.51
C ARG A 257 -23.60 -12.93 -28.06
N PHE A 258 -23.77 -14.01 -27.30
CA PHE A 258 -22.66 -14.89 -26.96
C PHE A 258 -22.21 -15.68 -28.19
N LEU A 259 -20.92 -16.02 -28.25
CA LEU A 259 -20.35 -16.79 -29.35
C LEU A 259 -21.09 -18.12 -29.58
N ASP A 260 -21.43 -18.82 -28.50
CA ASP A 260 -22.19 -20.07 -28.58
C ASP A 260 -23.56 -19.88 -29.24
N ASP A 261 -24.20 -18.71 -29.08
CA ASP A 261 -25.55 -18.44 -29.61
C ASP A 261 -25.57 -17.95 -31.07
N GLU A 262 -24.41 -17.83 -31.73
CA GLU A 262 -24.32 -17.54 -33.17
C GLU A 262 -24.80 -18.72 -34.03
N GLU A 263 -24.69 -19.95 -33.53
CA GLU A 263 -25.15 -21.15 -34.23
C GLU A 263 -26.66 -21.37 -34.04
N GLU A 264 -27.35 -21.71 -35.13
CA GLU A 264 -28.82 -21.75 -35.18
C GLU A 264 -29.43 -22.88 -34.32
N ASP A 265 -28.67 -23.96 -34.07
CA ASP A 265 -29.05 -25.17 -33.33
C ASP A 265 -28.22 -25.37 -32.05
N THR A 266 -28.03 -24.31 -31.27
CA THR A 266 -27.23 -24.40 -30.03
C THR A 266 -27.97 -25.19 -28.95
N PRO A 267 -27.43 -26.32 -28.45
CA PRO A 267 -28.08 -27.11 -27.42
C PRO A 267 -28.15 -26.34 -26.09
N LEU A 268 -29.25 -26.53 -25.36
CA LEU A 268 -29.35 -26.07 -23.98
C LEU A 268 -28.32 -26.82 -23.11
N PRO A 269 -27.70 -26.14 -22.12
CA PRO A 269 -26.70 -26.78 -21.27
C PRO A 269 -27.32 -27.95 -20.50
N SER A 270 -26.58 -29.06 -20.42
CA SER A 270 -26.96 -30.22 -19.62
C SER A 270 -27.03 -29.88 -18.12
N GLU A 271 -27.76 -30.67 -17.33
CA GLU A 271 -27.84 -30.44 -15.87
C GLU A 271 -26.46 -30.56 -15.18
N GLU A 272 -25.55 -31.35 -15.74
CA GLU A 272 -24.17 -31.45 -15.28
C GLU A 272 -23.38 -30.16 -15.58
N GLU A 273 -23.45 -29.65 -16.81
CA GLU A 273 -22.80 -28.39 -17.19
C GLU A 273 -23.36 -27.19 -16.42
N LYS A 274 -24.66 -27.18 -16.11
CA LYS A 274 -25.26 -26.16 -15.23
C LYS A 274 -24.67 -26.22 -13.83
N ARG A 275 -24.54 -27.42 -13.26
CA ARG A 275 -23.95 -27.63 -11.93
C ARG A 275 -22.48 -27.18 -11.91
N GLU A 276 -21.69 -27.58 -12.89
CA GLU A 276 -20.27 -27.16 -13.02
C GLU A 276 -20.14 -25.64 -13.16
N SER A 277 -20.94 -25.03 -14.05
CA SER A 277 -20.92 -23.58 -14.25
C SER A 277 -21.32 -22.83 -12.98
N GLU A 278 -22.25 -23.37 -12.19
CA GLU A 278 -22.70 -22.76 -10.94
C GLU A 278 -21.66 -22.87 -9.80
N GLU A 279 -20.79 -23.88 -9.86
CA GLU A 279 -19.62 -24.03 -8.98
C GLU A 279 -18.46 -23.11 -9.40
N GLU A 280 -18.20 -22.97 -10.70
CA GLU A 280 -17.13 -22.12 -11.27
C GLU A 280 -17.47 -20.62 -11.32
N LEU A 281 -18.75 -20.25 -11.23
CA LEU A 281 -19.21 -18.86 -11.37
C LEU A 281 -18.51 -17.87 -10.44
N PRO A 282 -18.31 -18.13 -9.13
CA PRO A 282 -17.63 -17.18 -8.25
C PRO A 282 -16.19 -16.89 -8.66
N GLU A 283 -15.43 -17.93 -9.05
CA GLU A 283 -14.04 -17.79 -9.51
C GLU A 283 -13.98 -17.07 -10.86
N THR A 284 -14.93 -17.35 -11.76
CA THR A 284 -15.06 -16.69 -13.06
C THR A 284 -15.33 -15.20 -12.90
N ILE A 285 -16.25 -14.82 -12.02
CA ILE A 285 -16.55 -13.41 -11.72
C ILE A 285 -15.32 -12.72 -11.13
N LEU A 286 -14.59 -13.38 -10.20
CA LEU A 286 -13.37 -12.82 -9.61
C LEU A 286 -12.29 -12.58 -10.68
N PHE A 287 -12.07 -13.54 -11.57
CA PHE A 287 -11.15 -13.43 -12.69
C PHE A 287 -11.51 -12.25 -13.61
N LEU A 288 -12.78 -12.14 -14.00
CA LEU A 288 -13.27 -11.02 -14.82
C LEU A 288 -13.14 -9.68 -14.09
N ALA A 289 -13.39 -9.65 -12.79
CA ALA A 289 -13.26 -8.45 -11.97
C ALA A 289 -11.80 -7.92 -11.91
N GLN A 290 -10.81 -8.80 -12.05
CA GLN A 290 -9.38 -8.46 -12.09
C GLN A 290 -8.94 -7.87 -13.44
N ILE A 291 -9.40 -8.44 -14.56
CA ILE A 291 -9.03 -7.98 -15.91
C ILE A 291 -9.92 -6.85 -16.45
N GLY A 292 -11.14 -6.73 -15.92
CA GLY A 292 -12.18 -5.84 -16.42
C GLY A 292 -11.78 -4.36 -16.46
N PRO A 293 -11.07 -3.81 -15.46
CA PRO A 293 -10.69 -2.40 -15.52
C PRO A 293 -9.60 -2.10 -16.57
N ASP A 294 -8.71 -3.06 -16.90
CA ASP A 294 -7.75 -2.88 -17.99
C ASP A 294 -8.47 -2.86 -19.35
N ALA A 295 -9.50 -3.70 -19.52
CA ALA A 295 -10.34 -3.69 -20.72
C ALA A 295 -11.16 -2.38 -20.82
N LEU A 296 -11.72 -1.91 -19.70
CA LEU A 296 -12.39 -0.62 -19.62
C LEU A 296 -11.47 0.54 -19.99
N LEU A 297 -10.23 0.52 -19.47
CA LEU A 297 -9.21 1.51 -19.79
C LEU A 297 -8.93 1.56 -21.29
N ARG A 298 -8.66 0.41 -21.91
CA ARG A 298 -8.40 0.32 -23.36
C ARG A 298 -9.57 0.85 -24.17
N MET A 299 -10.80 0.49 -23.80
CA MET A 299 -12.01 0.98 -24.47
C MET A 299 -12.12 2.51 -24.39
N ILE A 300 -11.90 3.10 -23.21
CA ILE A 300 -11.97 4.56 -23.01
C ILE A 300 -10.83 5.27 -23.74
N LEU A 301 -9.61 4.73 -23.70
CA LEU A 301 -8.43 5.36 -24.32
C LEU A 301 -8.46 5.35 -25.86
N ARG A 302 -9.34 4.55 -26.49
CA ARG A 302 -9.64 4.65 -27.93
C ARG A 302 -10.39 5.94 -28.28
N LYS A 303 -11.02 6.63 -27.31
CA LYS A 303 -11.59 7.97 -27.50
C LYS A 303 -10.46 8.99 -27.63
N SER A 304 -10.64 9.97 -28.52
CA SER A 304 -9.72 11.10 -28.61
C SER A 304 -9.71 11.91 -27.30
N PRO A 305 -8.56 12.52 -26.90
CA PRO A 305 -8.45 13.33 -25.68
C PRO A 305 -9.62 14.29 -25.43
N GLY A 306 -10.06 15.04 -26.45
CA GLY A 306 -11.15 16.02 -26.34
C GLY A 306 -12.57 15.44 -26.21
N GLN A 307 -12.75 14.13 -26.39
CA GLN A 307 -14.06 13.45 -26.31
C GLN A 307 -14.27 12.72 -24.98
N ARG A 308 -13.29 12.76 -24.07
CA ARG A 308 -13.35 12.08 -22.77
C ARG A 308 -14.25 12.84 -21.81
N THR A 309 -15.18 12.15 -21.17
CA THR A 309 -16.04 12.71 -20.11
C THR A 309 -15.27 12.83 -18.78
N GLY A 310 -15.83 13.54 -17.80
CA GLY A 310 -15.25 13.57 -16.45
C GLY A 310 -15.05 12.17 -15.85
N ASP A 311 -16.05 11.29 -16.01
CA ASP A 311 -15.99 9.90 -15.56
C ASP A 311 -14.90 9.09 -16.28
N ASP A 312 -14.73 9.31 -17.60
CA ASP A 312 -13.65 8.68 -18.37
C ASP A 312 -12.27 9.06 -17.78
N LEU A 313 -12.08 10.34 -17.46
CA LEU A 313 -10.82 10.85 -16.89
C LEU A 313 -10.53 10.28 -15.51
N GLU A 314 -11.55 10.12 -14.66
CA GLU A 314 -11.41 9.48 -13.34
C GLU A 314 -11.01 8.01 -13.47
N ILE A 315 -11.64 7.26 -14.38
CA ILE A 315 -11.29 5.86 -14.64
C ILE A 315 -9.85 5.75 -15.14
N ILE A 316 -9.45 6.58 -16.11
CA ILE A 316 -8.07 6.58 -16.61
C ILE A 316 -7.11 6.88 -15.45
N TYR A 317 -7.35 7.95 -14.69
CA TYR A 317 -6.51 8.34 -13.56
C TYR A 317 -6.34 7.20 -12.53
N ASP A 318 -7.44 6.54 -12.16
CA ASP A 318 -7.41 5.42 -11.23
C ASP A 318 -6.52 4.27 -11.74
N GLU A 319 -6.52 3.99 -13.04
CA GLU A 319 -5.64 2.98 -13.62
C GLU A 319 -4.18 3.45 -13.71
N LEU A 320 -3.93 4.73 -14.02
CA LEU A 320 -2.57 5.28 -14.06
C LEU A 320 -1.86 5.19 -12.69
N LEU A 321 -2.60 5.17 -11.57
CA LEU A 321 -2.05 4.94 -10.23
C LEU A 321 -1.40 3.55 -10.07
N HIS A 322 -1.80 2.58 -10.89
CA HIS A 322 -1.30 1.20 -10.83
C HIS A 322 -0.14 0.93 -11.80
N ILE A 323 0.16 1.87 -12.69
CA ILE A 323 1.24 1.74 -13.68
C ILE A 323 2.57 2.13 -13.03
N LYS A 324 3.47 1.15 -12.88
CA LYS A 324 4.77 1.32 -12.20
C LYS A 324 5.64 2.41 -12.83
N ALA A 325 5.68 2.49 -14.17
CA ALA A 325 6.39 3.56 -14.88
C ALA A 325 5.97 4.96 -14.43
N LEU A 326 4.72 5.14 -14.00
CA LEU A 326 4.15 6.41 -13.54
C LEU A 326 4.25 6.62 -12.02
N ALA A 327 4.69 5.63 -11.25
CA ALA A 327 4.64 5.67 -9.78
C ALA A 327 5.32 6.92 -9.20
N HIS A 328 6.45 7.31 -9.77
CA HIS A 328 7.27 8.47 -9.39
C HIS A 328 6.67 9.84 -9.74
N LEU A 329 5.60 9.90 -10.54
CA LEU A 329 4.96 11.15 -10.93
C LEU A 329 3.96 11.62 -9.86
N SER A 330 3.81 12.94 -9.72
CA SER A 330 2.83 13.53 -8.80
C SER A 330 1.39 13.21 -9.24
N ASN A 331 0.45 13.27 -8.29
CA ASN A 331 -0.96 13.04 -8.61
C ASN A 331 -1.51 14.09 -9.58
N THR A 332 -1.02 15.33 -9.53
CA THR A 332 -1.37 16.39 -10.50
C THR A 332 -0.94 15.99 -11.90
N VAL A 333 0.32 15.56 -12.08
CA VAL A 333 0.82 15.09 -13.38
C VAL A 333 0.01 13.88 -13.87
N LYS A 334 -0.31 12.92 -13.00
CA LYS A 334 -1.13 11.76 -13.38
C LYS A 334 -2.55 12.16 -13.82
N ARG A 335 -3.16 13.17 -13.18
CA ARG A 335 -4.47 13.71 -13.61
C ARG A 335 -4.40 14.39 -14.97
N GLU A 336 -3.37 15.20 -15.19
CA GLU A 336 -3.14 15.82 -16.50
C GLU A 336 -2.86 14.78 -17.59
N LEU A 337 -2.05 13.75 -17.27
CA LEU A 337 -1.78 12.62 -18.17
C LEU A 337 -3.06 11.88 -18.57
N ALA A 338 -4.02 11.70 -17.65
CA ALA A 338 -5.29 11.05 -17.96
C ALA A 338 -6.05 11.77 -19.10
N SER A 339 -5.89 13.09 -19.22
CA SER A 339 -6.53 13.88 -20.27
C SER A 339 -5.87 13.72 -21.65
N VAL A 340 -4.58 13.42 -21.71
CA VAL A 340 -3.81 13.41 -22.98
C VAL A 340 -3.34 12.04 -23.44
N VAL A 341 -3.20 11.07 -22.53
CA VAL A 341 -2.55 9.79 -22.85
C VAL A 341 -3.30 9.05 -23.96
N ILE A 342 -2.58 8.55 -24.94
CA ILE A 342 -3.13 7.89 -26.13
C ILE A 342 -2.84 6.38 -26.04
N PHE A 343 -3.81 5.55 -26.39
CA PHE A 343 -3.57 4.11 -26.56
C PHE A 343 -3.15 3.82 -28.00
N GLU A 344 -2.03 3.13 -28.16
CA GLU A 344 -1.49 2.73 -29.46
C GLU A 344 -1.24 1.21 -29.48
N SER A 345 -1.67 0.52 -30.53
CA SER A 345 -1.53 -0.92 -30.65
C SER A 345 -1.00 -1.34 -32.02
N HIS A 346 -0.12 -2.33 -32.03
CA HIS A 346 0.53 -2.82 -33.25
C HIS A 346 0.44 -4.34 -33.31
N ALA A 347 -0.03 -4.86 -34.44
CA ALA A 347 -0.36 -6.28 -34.56
C ALA A 347 0.85 -7.19 -34.78
N LYS A 348 1.90 -6.72 -35.46
CA LYS A 348 2.98 -7.57 -35.97
C LYS A 348 4.33 -7.29 -35.31
N ALA A 349 5.02 -8.35 -34.93
CA ALA A 349 6.44 -8.34 -34.61
C ALA A 349 7.27 -7.77 -35.78
N GLY A 350 8.44 -7.19 -35.46
CA GLY A 350 9.33 -6.56 -36.44
C GLY A 350 8.90 -5.14 -36.86
N THR A 351 7.71 -4.67 -36.47
CA THR A 351 7.28 -3.29 -36.73
C THR A 351 8.23 -2.29 -36.05
N VAL A 352 8.75 -1.33 -36.80
CA VAL A 352 9.62 -0.26 -36.28
C VAL A 352 8.74 0.89 -35.78
N LEU A 353 8.89 1.25 -34.51
CA LEU A 353 8.12 2.32 -33.88
C LEU A 353 8.72 3.71 -34.19
N PHE A 354 10.05 3.81 -34.15
CA PHE A 354 10.83 4.95 -34.64
C PHE A 354 12.30 4.53 -34.85
N ASN A 355 13.03 5.29 -35.67
CA ASN A 355 14.44 5.05 -35.98
C ASN A 355 15.39 5.95 -35.18
N GLN A 356 16.60 5.46 -34.95
CA GLN A 356 17.71 6.27 -34.42
C GLN A 356 17.98 7.45 -35.37
N GLY A 357 18.15 8.64 -34.81
CA GLY A 357 18.37 9.89 -35.56
C GLY A 357 17.09 10.64 -35.93
N GLU A 358 15.90 10.07 -35.76
CA GLU A 358 14.63 10.78 -35.96
C GLU A 358 14.37 11.82 -34.86
N GLU A 359 13.46 12.76 -35.12
CA GLU A 359 13.01 13.70 -34.09
C GLU A 359 12.21 12.97 -33.00
N GLY A 360 12.42 13.34 -31.74
CA GLY A 360 11.63 12.82 -30.63
C GLY A 360 10.22 13.39 -30.59
N THR A 361 9.22 12.64 -31.06
CA THR A 361 7.82 13.10 -31.07
C THR A 361 6.98 12.64 -29.88
N SER A 362 7.29 11.48 -29.29
CA SER A 362 6.45 10.88 -28.25
C SER A 362 7.23 10.08 -27.19
N TRP A 363 6.64 9.92 -26.00
CA TRP A 363 7.08 9.04 -24.91
C TRP A 363 6.13 7.85 -24.82
N TYR A 364 6.66 6.66 -24.58
CA TYR A 364 5.90 5.40 -24.62
C TYR A 364 6.07 4.60 -23.33
N ILE A 365 5.00 3.93 -22.92
CA ILE A 365 4.96 2.95 -21.83
C ILE A 365 4.34 1.67 -22.37
N ILE A 366 4.97 0.53 -22.12
CA ILE A 366 4.51 -0.77 -22.62
C ILE A 366 3.40 -1.31 -21.72
N GLN A 367 2.18 -1.46 -22.23
CA GLN A 367 1.08 -2.11 -21.52
C GLN A 367 0.98 -3.61 -21.81
N LYS A 368 1.39 -4.04 -23.01
CA LYS A 368 1.41 -5.44 -23.42
C LYS A 368 2.48 -5.64 -24.47
N GLY A 369 3.16 -6.76 -24.39
CA GLY A 369 4.18 -7.14 -25.36
C GLY A 369 5.60 -6.72 -24.94
N SER A 370 6.50 -6.73 -25.91
CA SER A 370 7.92 -6.43 -25.72
C SER A 370 8.54 -5.81 -26.97
N VAL A 371 9.59 -5.02 -26.77
CA VAL A 371 10.31 -4.33 -27.85
C VAL A 371 11.83 -4.46 -27.68
N ASN A 372 12.54 -4.47 -28.79
CA ASN A 372 14.00 -4.43 -28.84
C ASN A 372 14.48 -2.98 -29.00
N VAL A 373 15.48 -2.60 -28.19
CA VAL A 373 16.20 -1.32 -28.31
C VAL A 373 17.44 -1.53 -29.18
N VAL A 374 17.47 -0.92 -30.36
CA VAL A 374 18.51 -1.15 -31.37
C VAL A 374 19.34 0.11 -31.57
N ILE A 375 20.67 0.00 -31.46
CA ILE A 375 21.62 1.09 -31.74
C ILE A 375 22.51 0.70 -32.92
N TYR A 376 22.65 1.59 -33.90
CA TYR A 376 23.51 1.37 -35.06
C TYR A 376 24.95 1.10 -34.62
N GLY A 377 25.55 0.04 -35.18
CA GLY A 377 26.89 -0.44 -34.82
C GLY A 377 26.96 -1.29 -33.54
N LYS A 378 25.91 -1.31 -32.70
CA LYS A 378 25.84 -2.13 -31.48
C LYS A 378 24.79 -3.25 -31.54
N GLY A 379 23.82 -3.17 -32.46
CA GLY A 379 22.73 -4.14 -32.55
C GLY A 379 21.69 -3.95 -31.43
N VAL A 380 21.09 -5.04 -30.97
CA VAL A 380 20.12 -5.02 -29.87
C VAL A 380 20.86 -4.83 -28.54
N VAL A 381 20.63 -3.71 -27.88
CA VAL A 381 21.28 -3.34 -26.62
C VAL A 381 20.56 -3.98 -25.43
N CYS A 382 19.23 -3.97 -25.45
CA CYS A 382 18.37 -4.61 -24.47
C CYS A 382 16.95 -4.82 -25.02
N THR A 383 16.15 -5.60 -24.32
CA THR A 383 14.74 -5.82 -24.60
C THR A 383 13.89 -5.29 -23.44
N LEU A 384 12.84 -4.53 -23.77
CA LEU A 384 11.90 -3.95 -22.81
C LEU A 384 10.59 -4.74 -22.83
N HIS A 385 9.93 -4.84 -21.68
CA HIS A 385 8.71 -5.61 -21.47
C HIS A 385 7.59 -4.75 -20.86
N GLU A 386 6.41 -5.35 -20.67
CA GLU A 386 5.28 -4.74 -19.98
C GLU A 386 5.68 -4.05 -18.66
N GLY A 387 5.33 -2.78 -18.54
CA GLY A 387 5.66 -1.91 -17.42
C GLY A 387 6.89 -1.03 -17.62
N ASP A 388 7.73 -1.32 -18.61
CA ASP A 388 8.88 -0.50 -18.99
C ASP A 388 8.46 0.73 -19.82
N ASP A 389 9.31 1.76 -19.81
CA ASP A 389 9.10 3.00 -20.56
C ASP A 389 10.34 3.44 -21.36
N PHE A 390 10.11 4.14 -22.48
CA PHE A 390 11.17 4.56 -23.39
C PHE A 390 10.82 5.81 -24.21
N GLY A 391 11.85 6.48 -24.75
CA GLY A 391 11.68 7.62 -25.65
C GLY A 391 11.51 8.98 -24.95
N LYS A 392 11.67 9.05 -23.63
CA LYS A 392 11.54 10.30 -22.85
C LYS A 392 12.63 11.34 -23.16
N LEU A 393 13.87 10.90 -23.37
CA LEU A 393 15.05 11.76 -23.48
C LEU A 393 14.93 12.83 -24.59
N ALA A 394 14.50 12.40 -25.77
CA ALA A 394 14.41 13.27 -26.95
C ALA A 394 13.33 14.36 -26.79
N LEU A 395 12.34 14.15 -25.91
CA LEU A 395 11.33 15.16 -25.59
C LEU A 395 11.87 16.27 -24.68
N VAL A 396 12.80 15.93 -23.80
CA VAL A 396 13.34 16.84 -22.78
C VAL A 396 14.50 17.67 -23.33
N THR A 397 15.31 17.07 -24.19
CA THR A 397 16.57 17.66 -24.67
C THR A 397 16.48 18.24 -26.07
N ASP A 398 15.34 18.08 -26.75
CA ASP A 398 15.16 18.37 -28.18
C ASP A 398 16.24 17.75 -29.08
N SER A 399 16.84 16.64 -28.63
CA SER A 399 17.84 15.88 -29.37
C SER A 399 17.21 14.78 -30.23
N PRO A 400 17.89 14.32 -31.30
CA PRO A 400 17.45 13.16 -32.07
C PRO A 400 17.36 11.86 -31.24
N ARG A 401 16.59 10.88 -31.71
CA ARG A 401 16.49 9.56 -31.08
C ARG A 401 17.86 8.88 -31.00
N ALA A 402 18.28 8.52 -29.79
CA ALA A 402 19.54 7.81 -29.55
C ALA A 402 19.50 6.30 -29.93
N ALA A 403 18.32 5.75 -30.15
CA ALA A 403 18.11 4.34 -30.52
C ALA A 403 16.85 4.17 -31.37
N SER A 404 16.77 3.06 -32.11
CA SER A 404 15.57 2.61 -32.80
C SER A 404 14.79 1.64 -31.90
N ILE A 405 13.46 1.63 -32.01
CA ILE A 405 12.59 0.70 -31.27
C ILE A 405 11.85 -0.20 -32.24
N VAL A 406 11.99 -1.51 -32.05
CA VAL A 406 11.40 -2.53 -32.93
C VAL A 406 10.59 -3.52 -32.11
N LEU A 407 9.37 -3.83 -32.52
CA LEU A 407 8.53 -4.79 -31.82
C LEU A 407 9.14 -6.19 -31.85
N ARG A 408 9.17 -6.84 -30.68
CA ARG A 408 9.70 -8.20 -30.53
C ARG A 408 8.64 -9.29 -30.68
N GLU A 409 7.39 -8.96 -30.37
CA GLU A 409 6.26 -9.87 -30.47
C GLU A 409 5.02 -9.22 -31.08
N ASP A 410 4.07 -10.06 -31.48
CA ASP A 410 2.79 -9.64 -32.04
C ASP A 410 1.89 -9.00 -30.97
N ASN A 411 0.94 -8.17 -31.42
CA ASN A 411 -0.09 -7.56 -30.57
C ASN A 411 0.45 -6.75 -29.37
N CYS A 412 1.47 -5.93 -29.60
CA CYS A 412 1.99 -5.00 -28.58
C CYS A 412 1.02 -3.83 -28.36
N HIS A 413 0.94 -3.34 -27.12
CA HIS A 413 0.10 -2.22 -26.70
C HIS A 413 0.91 -1.21 -25.90
N PHE A 414 0.72 0.07 -26.20
CA PHE A 414 1.47 1.17 -25.62
C PHE A 414 0.54 2.28 -25.13
N LEU A 415 0.91 2.92 -24.03
CA LEU A 415 0.46 4.28 -23.73
C LEU A 415 1.46 5.26 -24.31
N ARG A 416 0.97 6.24 -25.06
CA ARG A 416 1.77 7.27 -25.71
C ARG A 416 1.40 8.66 -25.22
N VAL A 417 2.40 9.51 -24.98
CA VAL A 417 2.24 10.93 -24.70
C VAL A 417 3.06 11.71 -25.71
N ASP A 418 2.41 12.61 -26.45
CA ASP A 418 3.06 13.39 -27.50
C ASP A 418 3.84 14.59 -26.92
N LYS A 419 4.86 15.05 -27.63
CA LYS A 419 5.81 16.09 -27.18
C LYS A 419 5.13 17.38 -26.73
N GLU A 420 4.12 17.84 -27.48
CA GLU A 420 3.39 19.07 -27.18
C GLU A 420 2.65 18.97 -25.85
N ASP A 421 1.95 17.86 -25.63
CA ASP A 421 1.23 17.57 -24.39
C ASP A 421 2.21 17.35 -23.22
N PHE A 422 3.29 16.60 -23.44
CA PHE A 422 4.34 16.40 -22.44
C PHE A 422 4.91 17.73 -21.94
N ASN A 423 5.29 18.62 -22.87
CA ASN A 423 5.81 19.95 -22.54
C ASN A 423 4.74 20.87 -21.95
N ARG A 424 3.48 20.77 -22.39
CA ARG A 424 2.36 21.51 -21.79
C ARG A 424 2.17 21.13 -20.33
N ILE A 425 2.12 19.84 -20.01
CA ILE A 425 1.95 19.36 -18.63
C ILE A 425 3.09 19.86 -17.74
N LEU A 426 4.35 19.82 -18.21
CA LEU A 426 5.47 20.36 -17.44
C LEU A 426 5.35 21.87 -17.19
N ARG A 427 4.94 22.65 -18.21
CA ARG A 427 4.71 24.09 -18.06
C ARG A 427 3.54 24.38 -17.13
N ASP A 428 2.44 23.64 -17.21
CA ASP A 428 1.25 23.85 -16.40
C ASP A 428 1.53 23.51 -14.93
N VAL A 429 2.31 22.46 -14.66
CA VAL A 429 2.76 22.13 -13.30
C VAL A 429 3.65 23.24 -12.73
N GLU A 430 4.60 23.75 -13.50
CA GLU A 430 5.46 24.86 -13.05
C GLU A 430 4.66 26.17 -12.88
N ALA A 431 3.72 26.47 -13.77
CA ALA A 431 2.84 27.64 -13.68
C ALA A 431 1.88 27.57 -12.48
N ASN A 432 1.49 26.36 -12.07
CA ASN A 432 0.68 26.13 -10.87
C ASN A 432 1.53 26.03 -9.60
N THR A 433 2.86 26.08 -9.69
CA THR A 433 3.76 26.01 -8.54
C THR A 433 4.29 27.41 -8.17
N VAL A 434 4.19 27.78 -6.90
CA VAL A 434 4.76 29.01 -6.36
C VAL A 434 5.92 28.64 -5.43
N ARG A 435 7.13 29.12 -5.73
CA ARG A 435 8.32 28.93 -4.88
C ARG A 435 8.71 30.25 -4.23
N LEU A 436 8.54 30.36 -2.92
CA LEU A 436 9.09 31.48 -2.14
C LEU A 436 10.57 31.21 -1.88
N LYS A 437 11.41 32.20 -2.18
CA LYS A 437 12.87 32.11 -1.98
C LYS A 437 13.36 33.11 -0.94
N GLU A 438 14.26 32.66 -0.08
CA GLU A 438 15.07 33.52 0.79
C GLU A 438 16.54 33.18 0.53
N HIS A 439 17.39 34.19 0.33
CA HIS A 439 18.80 34.00 0.01
C HIS A 439 19.04 33.04 -1.18
N GLU A 440 18.25 33.19 -2.25
CA GLU A 440 18.24 32.34 -3.46
C GLU A 440 17.84 30.86 -3.24
N GLN A 441 17.52 30.45 -2.02
CA GLN A 441 17.05 29.10 -1.70
C GLN A 441 15.53 29.06 -1.59
N ALA A 442 14.90 28.04 -2.17
CA ALA A 442 13.46 27.84 -2.00
C ALA A 442 13.15 27.41 -0.55
N VAL A 443 12.40 28.24 0.17
CA VAL A 443 12.04 28.01 1.59
C VAL A 443 10.59 27.59 1.79
N LEU A 444 9.73 27.81 0.79
CA LEU A 444 8.36 27.31 0.76
C LEU A 444 7.92 27.07 -0.69
N VAL A 445 7.35 25.91 -0.95
CA VAL A 445 6.78 25.52 -2.24
C VAL A 445 5.30 25.26 -2.07
N LEU A 446 4.50 25.97 -2.84
CA LEU A 446 3.04 25.87 -2.86
C LEU A 446 2.57 25.40 -4.23
N GLU A 447 1.52 24.60 -4.27
CA GLU A 447 0.85 24.22 -5.51
C GLU A 447 -0.57 24.78 -5.52
N LYS A 448 -1.01 25.28 -6.66
CA LYS A 448 -2.36 25.80 -6.85
C LYS A 448 -3.35 24.63 -6.91
N SER A 449 -4.33 24.63 -6.00
CA SER A 449 -5.40 23.63 -6.01
C SER A 449 -6.26 23.78 -7.26
N PRO A 450 -6.53 22.69 -8.02
CA PRO A 450 -7.38 22.73 -9.21
C PRO A 450 -8.86 22.99 -8.88
N ARG A 451 -9.28 22.79 -7.62
CA ARG A 451 -10.66 23.05 -7.18
C ARG A 451 -10.84 24.52 -6.80
N THR A 452 -11.40 25.32 -7.70
CA THR A 452 -11.98 26.62 -7.36
C THR A 452 -13.18 26.40 -6.45
N THR A 453 -13.14 26.91 -5.23
CA THR A 453 -14.35 26.99 -4.40
C THR A 453 -15.36 27.92 -5.08
N SER A 454 -16.65 27.74 -4.78
CA SER A 454 -17.78 28.53 -5.30
C SER A 454 -17.65 30.07 -5.13
N LEU A 455 -16.62 30.53 -4.42
CA LEU A 455 -16.29 31.93 -4.12
C LEU A 455 -15.08 32.47 -4.91
N GLY A 456 -14.56 31.74 -5.90
CA GLY A 456 -13.52 32.25 -6.81
C GLY A 456 -12.15 32.51 -6.18
N THR A 457 -11.93 32.14 -4.90
CA THR A 457 -10.59 32.28 -4.27
C THR A 457 -9.72 31.09 -4.66
N ILE A 458 -8.57 31.38 -5.28
CA ILE A 458 -7.53 30.38 -5.56
C ILE A 458 -6.95 29.89 -4.23
N LYS A 459 -7.02 28.58 -3.97
CA LYS A 459 -6.41 27.96 -2.78
C LYS A 459 -5.08 27.34 -3.16
N TYR A 460 -4.05 27.59 -2.36
CA TYR A 460 -2.74 26.95 -2.50
C TYR A 460 -2.56 25.87 -1.43
N THR A 461 -1.87 24.79 -1.77
CA THR A 461 -1.49 23.70 -0.87
C THR A 461 0.01 23.69 -0.67
N VAL A 462 0.46 23.53 0.58
CA VAL A 462 1.88 23.43 0.91
C VAL A 462 2.43 22.08 0.44
N ILE A 463 3.50 22.10 -0.35
CA ILE A 463 4.19 20.89 -0.86
C ILE A 463 5.45 20.61 -0.04
N SER A 464 6.26 21.64 0.21
CA SER A 464 7.46 21.56 1.04
C SER A 464 7.84 22.93 1.59
N GLY A 465 8.62 22.96 2.66
CA GLY A 465 9.17 24.18 3.21
C GLY A 465 9.95 23.93 4.49
N THR A 466 10.62 24.97 4.99
CA THR A 466 11.24 24.93 6.31
C THR A 466 10.15 24.94 7.40
N PRO A 467 10.39 24.32 8.58
CA PRO A 467 9.42 24.30 9.68
C PRO A 467 8.86 25.70 10.01
N GLU A 468 9.75 26.69 10.07
CA GLU A 468 9.41 28.09 10.30
C GLU A 468 8.49 28.66 9.22
N LYS A 469 8.82 28.48 7.93
CA LYS A 469 8.01 29.04 6.84
C LYS A 469 6.67 28.36 6.67
N ILE A 470 6.58 27.08 6.99
CA ILE A 470 5.30 26.37 7.02
C ILE A 470 4.41 26.96 8.13
N LEU A 471 4.95 27.16 9.34
CA LEU A 471 4.22 27.79 10.45
C LEU A 471 3.77 29.22 10.11
N GLU A 472 4.68 30.05 9.58
CA GLU A 472 4.37 31.41 9.14
C GLU A 472 3.25 31.43 8.10
N HIS A 473 3.35 30.57 7.08
CA HIS A 473 2.32 30.46 6.04
C HIS A 473 0.94 30.11 6.63
N PHE A 474 0.86 29.12 7.51
CA PHE A 474 -0.41 28.76 8.14
C PHE A 474 -0.94 29.85 9.07
N LEU A 475 -0.07 30.55 9.79
CA LEU A 475 -0.45 31.70 10.61
C LEU A 475 -0.97 32.86 9.76
N GLU A 476 -0.43 33.10 8.57
CA GLU A 476 -0.87 34.18 7.67
C GLU A 476 -2.12 33.82 6.88
N ALA A 477 -2.22 32.57 6.40
CA ALA A 477 -3.31 32.09 5.56
C ALA A 477 -4.56 31.67 6.35
N MET A 478 -4.48 31.54 7.68
CA MET A 478 -5.61 31.17 8.53
C MET A 478 -6.70 32.25 8.48
N ARG A 479 -7.86 31.90 7.90
CA ARG A 479 -9.08 32.71 8.01
C ARG A 479 -9.66 32.59 9.42
N MET A 480 -10.19 33.71 9.93
CA MET A 480 -10.74 33.80 11.29
C MET A 480 -12.15 33.19 11.42
N ASP A 481 -12.81 32.88 10.31
CA ASP A 481 -14.18 32.36 10.27
C ASP A 481 -14.25 30.83 10.51
N ILE A 482 -15.36 30.43 11.12
CA ILE A 482 -15.71 29.16 11.81
C ILE A 482 -15.64 27.88 10.93
N HIS A 483 -15.25 27.98 9.66
CA HIS A 483 -15.11 26.79 8.84
C HIS A 483 -13.80 26.05 9.13
N HIS A 484 -13.93 24.79 9.54
CA HIS A 484 -12.85 23.82 9.66
C HIS A 484 -11.91 23.94 8.45
N ASN A 485 -10.64 24.24 8.70
CA ASN A 485 -9.61 24.31 7.66
C ASN A 485 -8.70 23.08 7.83
N PRO A 486 -8.93 22.00 7.06
CA PRO A 486 -8.21 20.74 7.23
C PRO A 486 -6.69 20.89 7.19
N ALA A 487 -6.19 21.85 6.40
CA ALA A 487 -4.75 22.06 6.24
C ALA A 487 -4.05 22.53 7.53
N VAL A 488 -4.77 23.25 8.40
CA VAL A 488 -4.25 23.60 9.73
C VAL A 488 -4.20 22.39 10.63
N ASP A 489 -5.19 21.50 10.51
CA ASP A 489 -5.28 20.30 11.33
C ASP A 489 -4.20 19.29 10.91
N ASP A 490 -3.86 19.21 9.61
CA ASP A 490 -2.69 18.50 9.09
C ASP A 490 -1.39 19.00 9.74
N PHE A 491 -1.18 20.32 9.80
CA PHE A 491 -0.01 20.91 10.46
C PHE A 491 0.01 20.56 11.95
N VAL A 492 -1.11 20.76 12.66
CA VAL A 492 -1.22 20.49 14.09
C VAL A 492 -0.92 19.02 14.41
N LEU A 493 -1.39 18.09 13.60
CA LEU A 493 -1.13 16.66 13.78
C LEU A 493 0.33 16.31 13.45
N MET A 494 0.88 16.84 12.34
CA MET A 494 2.16 16.41 11.80
C MET A 494 3.38 17.20 12.30
N HIS A 495 3.19 18.35 12.97
CA HIS A 495 4.29 19.22 13.39
C HIS A 495 5.37 18.45 14.18
N CYS A 496 5.00 17.51 15.04
CA CYS A 496 5.94 16.77 15.88
C CYS A 496 7.04 16.03 15.09
N VAL A 497 6.82 15.73 13.80
CA VAL A 497 7.78 15.06 12.91
C VAL A 497 8.91 15.99 12.46
N PHE A 498 8.61 17.27 12.21
CA PHE A 498 9.55 18.23 11.61
C PHE A 498 9.82 19.48 12.47
N MET A 499 9.01 19.72 13.50
CA MET A 499 9.06 20.82 14.44
C MET A 499 8.64 20.33 15.84
N PRO A 500 9.59 19.92 16.69
CA PRO A 500 9.29 19.47 18.05
C PRO A 500 8.55 20.55 18.86
N ASN A 501 7.76 20.12 19.85
CA ASN A 501 7.01 21.04 20.73
C ASN A 501 7.88 22.18 21.26
N SER A 502 9.12 21.88 21.69
CA SER A 502 10.08 22.86 22.19
C SER A 502 10.37 24.02 21.24
N GLN A 503 10.36 23.75 19.93
CA GLN A 503 10.52 24.77 18.90
C GLN A 503 9.19 25.44 18.58
N LEU A 504 8.09 24.68 18.51
CA LEU A 504 6.76 25.21 18.19
C LEU A 504 6.29 26.26 19.19
N TYR A 505 6.22 25.93 20.49
CA TYR A 505 5.70 26.89 21.47
C TYR A 505 6.64 28.08 21.64
N LEU A 506 7.96 27.90 21.51
CA LEU A 506 8.92 29.01 21.52
C LEU A 506 8.65 29.97 20.36
N ARG A 507 8.41 29.45 19.15
CA ARG A 507 8.09 30.27 17.98
C ARG A 507 6.75 30.95 18.09
N LEU A 508 5.71 30.26 18.56
CA LEU A 508 4.40 30.85 18.83
C LEU A 508 4.50 31.97 19.87
N PHE A 509 5.25 31.74 20.95
CA PHE A 509 5.47 32.73 21.99
C PHE A 509 6.21 33.96 21.45
N ILE A 510 7.30 33.75 20.69
CA ILE A 510 8.01 34.83 20.00
C ILE A 510 7.06 35.58 19.06
N PHE A 511 6.23 34.89 18.28
CA PHE A 511 5.29 35.53 17.35
C PHE A 511 4.25 36.39 18.07
N ILE A 512 3.73 35.90 19.22
CA ILE A 512 2.74 36.61 20.05
C ILE A 512 3.37 37.81 20.76
N LEU A 513 4.60 37.69 21.27
CA LEU A 513 5.32 38.77 21.94
C LEU A 513 5.92 39.80 20.98
N ASN A 514 6.53 39.38 19.87
CA ASN A 514 7.21 40.28 18.92
C ASN A 514 6.25 41.24 18.25
N HIS A 515 4.97 40.91 18.08
CA HIS A 515 3.99 41.85 17.53
C HIS A 515 3.55 42.95 18.50
N ILE A 516 3.93 42.88 19.78
CA ILE A 516 3.87 44.03 20.71
C ILE A 516 5.19 44.81 20.67
N PHE A 517 6.34 44.13 20.64
CA PHE A 517 7.65 44.80 20.69
C PHE A 517 8.05 45.50 19.38
N THR A 518 7.60 45.01 18.21
CA THR A 518 7.84 45.65 16.91
C THR A 518 6.99 46.91 16.68
N TYR A 519 6.13 47.30 17.63
CA TYR A 519 5.64 48.68 17.71
C TYR A 519 6.79 49.70 17.78
N HIS A 520 8.01 49.27 18.19
CA HIS A 520 9.17 50.15 18.38
C HIS A 520 10.40 49.88 17.49
N ALA A 521 10.49 48.81 16.68
CA ALA A 521 11.79 48.40 16.11
C ALA A 521 11.90 48.18 14.57
N ALA A 522 10.85 47.83 13.83
CA ALA A 522 10.90 47.77 12.35
C ALA A 522 9.49 47.64 11.78
N SER A 523 9.06 48.61 10.97
CA SER A 523 7.66 48.71 10.51
C SER A 523 7.44 48.14 9.10
N PRO A 524 6.34 47.41 8.86
CA PRO A 524 5.70 47.33 7.55
C PRO A 524 5.25 48.73 7.07
N PRO A 525 5.14 48.99 5.76
CA PRO A 525 4.54 50.22 5.24
C PRO A 525 3.04 50.27 5.62
N GLY A 526 2.59 51.35 6.26
CA GLY A 526 1.20 51.52 6.69
C GLY A 526 1.01 52.52 7.82
N SER A 527 -0.22 53.00 8.00
CA SER A 527 -0.66 53.90 9.09
C SER A 527 -0.63 53.20 10.46
N GLU A 528 -0.59 53.97 11.56
CA GLU A 528 -0.61 53.40 12.93
C GLU A 528 -1.84 52.51 13.18
N GLN A 529 -2.98 52.86 12.61
CA GLN A 529 -4.22 52.09 12.74
C GLN A 529 -4.13 50.73 12.03
N GLU A 530 -3.58 50.69 10.80
CA GLU A 530 -3.38 49.45 10.03
C GLU A 530 -2.39 48.51 10.73
N ARG A 531 -1.33 49.07 11.36
CA ARG A 531 -0.36 48.29 12.14
C ARG A 531 -1.00 47.65 13.38
N LEU A 532 -1.84 48.41 14.09
CA LEU A 532 -2.57 47.90 15.25
C LEU A 532 -3.53 46.76 14.85
N GLU A 533 -4.25 46.92 13.74
CA GLU A 533 -5.16 45.91 13.21
C GLU A 533 -4.42 44.64 12.74
N TYR A 534 -3.29 44.80 12.05
CA TYR A 534 -2.44 43.68 11.63
C TYR A 534 -1.88 42.91 12.84
N ALA A 535 -1.35 43.61 13.85
CA ALA A 535 -0.81 42.99 15.05
C ALA A 535 -1.92 42.25 15.85
N LEU A 536 -3.10 42.85 15.96
CA LEU A 536 -4.26 42.23 16.58
C LEU A 536 -4.68 40.94 15.85
N ASN A 537 -4.83 40.99 14.53
CA ASN A 537 -5.22 39.83 13.73
C ASN A 537 -4.17 38.71 13.79
N SER A 538 -2.89 39.06 13.78
CA SER A 538 -1.78 38.11 13.89
C SER A 538 -1.78 37.39 15.24
N LYS A 539 -1.98 38.12 16.34
CA LYS A 539 -2.15 37.52 17.67
C LYS A 539 -3.36 36.60 17.74
N ARG A 540 -4.51 37.01 17.19
CA ARG A 540 -5.70 36.16 17.17
C ARG A 540 -5.47 34.85 16.43
N ARG A 541 -4.81 34.88 15.25
CA ARG A 541 -4.49 33.66 14.47
C ARG A 541 -3.56 32.72 15.24
N ALA A 542 -2.54 33.26 15.92
CA ALA A 542 -1.66 32.47 16.77
C ALA A 542 -2.40 31.81 17.95
N LEU A 543 -3.29 32.55 18.62
CA LEU A 543 -4.12 32.01 19.71
C LEU A 543 -5.05 30.89 19.24
N ILE A 544 -5.71 31.07 18.09
CA ILE A 544 -6.58 30.04 17.50
C ILE A 544 -5.78 28.79 17.14
N LEU A 545 -4.59 28.94 16.56
CA LEU A 545 -3.71 27.82 16.26
C LEU A 545 -3.31 27.08 17.56
N THR A 546 -2.95 27.80 18.61
CA THR A 546 -2.63 27.20 19.92
C THR A 546 -3.83 26.46 20.52
N LEU A 547 -5.05 27.01 20.42
CA LEU A 547 -6.26 26.33 20.87
C LEU A 547 -6.54 25.05 20.09
N ARG A 548 -6.36 25.06 18.76
CA ARG A 548 -6.48 23.86 17.92
C ARG A 548 -5.42 22.82 18.28
N TRP A 549 -4.18 23.26 18.45
CA TRP A 549 -3.08 22.40 18.90
C TRP A 549 -3.41 21.74 20.24
N ALA A 550 -3.87 22.51 21.22
CA ALA A 550 -4.20 21.96 22.53
C ALA A 550 -5.36 20.96 22.48
N ASN A 551 -6.39 21.26 21.67
CA ASN A 551 -7.52 20.35 21.46
C ASN A 551 -7.10 19.04 20.77
N ALA A 552 -6.17 19.08 19.81
CA ALA A 552 -5.69 17.88 19.12
C ALA A 552 -4.81 16.99 20.01
N HIS A 553 -4.10 17.57 20.98
CA HIS A 553 -3.23 16.81 21.89
C HIS A 553 -3.99 16.21 23.07
N THR A 554 -5.19 16.72 23.40
CA THR A 554 -6.05 16.22 24.48
C THR A 554 -5.27 15.92 25.77
N TYR A 555 -5.35 14.70 26.30
CA TYR A 555 -4.67 14.29 27.53
C TYR A 555 -3.13 14.20 27.38
N MET A 556 -2.59 14.18 26.16
CA MET A 556 -1.14 14.09 25.94
C MET A 556 -0.40 15.35 26.38
N LEU A 557 -1.06 16.52 26.44
CA LEU A 557 -0.47 17.73 27.02
C LEU A 557 -0.08 17.55 28.49
N GLN A 558 -0.79 16.69 29.21
CA GLN A 558 -0.54 16.40 30.63
C GLN A 558 0.82 15.69 30.81
N GLU A 559 1.32 15.04 29.76
CA GLU A 559 2.60 14.35 29.72
C GLU A 559 3.78 15.28 29.43
N GLU A 560 3.56 16.59 29.28
CA GLU A 560 4.58 17.57 28.94
C GLU A 560 4.45 18.84 29.80
N PRO A 561 5.16 18.92 30.95
CA PRO A 561 5.05 20.07 31.85
C PRO A 561 5.37 21.41 31.17
N ALA A 562 6.31 21.42 30.22
CA ALA A 562 6.66 22.61 29.46
C ALA A 562 5.48 23.16 28.62
N ALA A 563 4.65 22.27 28.07
CA ALA A 563 3.45 22.64 27.32
C ALA A 563 2.41 23.32 28.23
N ILE A 564 2.22 22.80 29.45
CA ILE A 564 1.31 23.41 30.44
C ILE A 564 1.83 24.78 30.89
N SER A 565 3.14 24.89 31.19
CA SER A 565 3.74 26.18 31.57
C SER A 565 3.59 27.22 30.47
N PHE A 566 3.79 26.84 29.20
CA PHE A 566 3.54 27.71 28.06
C PHE A 566 2.08 28.19 27.99
N LEU A 567 1.10 27.30 28.18
CA LEU A 567 -0.32 27.66 28.19
C LEU A 567 -0.67 28.61 29.35
N GLU A 568 -0.12 28.39 30.54
CA GLU A 568 -0.31 29.26 31.70
C GLU A 568 0.28 30.66 31.48
N GLU A 569 1.49 30.75 30.90
CA GLU A 569 2.13 32.02 30.55
C GLU A 569 1.37 32.76 29.44
N LEU A 570 0.92 32.03 28.42
CA LEU A 570 0.10 32.56 27.34
C LEU A 570 -1.23 33.12 27.86
N TYR A 571 -1.90 32.41 28.77
CA TYR A 571 -3.13 32.88 29.40
C TYR A 571 -2.90 34.16 30.22
N GLY A 572 -1.79 34.24 30.97
CA GLY A 572 -1.38 35.44 31.68
C GLY A 572 -1.19 36.64 30.74
N SER A 573 -0.47 36.44 29.63
CA SER A 573 -0.25 37.46 28.61
C SER A 573 -1.57 37.93 27.96
N LEU A 574 -2.44 36.99 27.57
CA LEU A 574 -3.74 37.28 26.95
C LEU A 574 -4.68 38.03 27.91
N SER A 575 -4.67 37.66 29.19
CA SER A 575 -5.47 38.32 30.23
C SER A 575 -5.04 39.77 30.43
N ASN A 576 -3.75 40.08 30.30
CA ASN A 576 -3.25 41.45 30.35
C ASN A 576 -3.62 42.23 29.08
N ASP A 577 -3.39 41.64 27.90
CA ASP A 577 -3.67 42.26 26.61
C ASP A 577 -5.17 42.56 26.39
N SER A 578 -6.06 41.66 26.82
CA SER A 578 -7.51 41.82 26.66
C SER A 578 -8.09 42.99 27.47
N ARG A 579 -7.37 43.48 28.50
CA ARG A 579 -7.73 44.72 29.22
C ARG A 579 -7.57 45.96 28.34
N MET A 580 -6.59 45.93 27.42
CA MET A 580 -6.31 47.01 26.48
C MET A 580 -7.02 46.81 25.13
N LEU A 581 -7.11 45.56 24.66
CA LEU A 581 -7.62 45.18 23.35
C LEU A 581 -8.92 44.38 23.49
N ARG A 582 -10.07 45.07 23.40
CA ARG A 582 -11.41 44.44 23.54
C ARG A 582 -11.64 43.28 22.56
N ALA A 583 -11.03 43.35 21.39
CA ALA A 583 -11.13 42.36 20.33
C ALA A 583 -10.38 41.04 20.62
N LEU A 584 -9.77 40.86 21.80
CA LEU A 584 -9.22 39.57 22.24
C LEU A 584 -10.06 38.90 23.34
N LYS A 585 -11.07 39.61 23.86
CA LYS A 585 -11.83 39.20 25.06
C LYS A 585 -12.68 37.94 24.83
N ASP A 586 -13.07 37.68 23.58
CA ASP A 586 -13.81 36.50 23.16
C ASP A 586 -13.01 35.19 23.26
N LEU A 587 -11.68 35.24 23.10
CA LEU A 587 -10.80 34.07 23.16
C LEU A 587 -10.34 33.71 24.58
N VAL A 588 -10.45 34.65 25.52
CA VAL A 588 -10.02 34.45 26.92
C VAL A 588 -10.71 33.24 27.58
N PRO A 589 -12.05 33.07 27.49
CA PRO A 589 -12.73 31.93 28.13
C PRO A 589 -12.29 30.58 27.56
N ASP A 590 -12.00 30.52 26.26
CA ASP A 590 -11.58 29.28 25.60
C ASP A 590 -10.18 28.87 26.06
N VAL A 591 -9.24 29.81 26.12
CA VAL A 591 -7.88 29.57 26.63
C VAL A 591 -7.93 29.23 28.12
N GLU A 592 -8.71 29.96 28.91
CA GLU A 592 -8.91 29.70 30.34
C GLU A 592 -9.44 28.28 30.57
N LYS A 593 -10.42 27.85 29.78
CA LYS A 593 -10.99 26.50 29.85
C LYS A 593 -9.94 25.44 29.58
N VAL A 594 -9.14 25.59 28.52
CA VAL A 594 -8.06 24.66 28.18
C VAL A 594 -7.02 24.61 29.31
N VAL A 595 -6.56 25.76 29.81
CA VAL A 595 -5.55 25.82 30.88
C VAL A 595 -6.08 25.17 32.17
N LYS A 596 -7.33 25.47 32.57
CA LYS A 596 -7.95 24.87 33.76
C LYS A 596 -8.10 23.37 33.64
N LEU A 597 -8.63 22.88 32.51
CA LEU A 597 -8.78 21.44 32.26
C LEU A 597 -7.45 20.71 32.45
N HIS A 598 -6.37 21.20 31.85
CA HIS A 598 -5.08 20.50 31.90
C HIS A 598 -4.30 20.75 33.20
N SER A 599 -4.39 21.93 33.82
CA SER A 599 -3.69 22.24 35.10
C SER A 599 -4.36 21.57 36.30
N GLU A 600 -5.70 21.52 36.36
CA GLU A 600 -6.44 20.85 37.43
C GLU A 600 -6.35 19.32 37.29
N GLU A 601 -6.49 18.77 36.07
CA GLU A 601 -6.33 17.34 35.85
C GLU A 601 -4.89 16.87 36.01
N ALA A 602 -3.87 17.65 35.63
CA ALA A 602 -2.47 17.30 35.91
C ALA A 602 -2.20 17.24 37.43
N LYS A 603 -2.87 18.09 38.23
CA LYS A 603 -2.81 18.03 39.70
C LYS A 603 -3.53 16.79 40.24
N ALA A 604 -4.64 16.37 39.64
CA ALA A 604 -5.40 15.16 40.01
C ALA A 604 -4.75 13.85 39.52
N SER A 605 -4.07 13.86 38.37
CA SER A 605 -3.41 12.73 37.69
C SER A 605 -2.11 12.29 38.38
N LYS A 606 -1.74 12.90 39.52
CA LYS A 606 -0.68 12.39 40.40
C LYS A 606 -0.99 10.99 40.97
N LYS A 607 -2.23 10.50 40.85
CA LYS A 607 -2.55 9.08 41.05
C LYS A 607 -2.14 8.28 39.81
N LYS A 608 -0.88 7.84 39.78
CA LYS A 608 -0.40 6.88 38.78
C LYS A 608 -1.30 5.66 38.76
N SER A 609 -1.89 5.34 37.60
CA SER A 609 -2.66 4.12 37.46
C SER A 609 -1.68 2.93 37.42
N LEU A 610 -1.95 1.89 38.20
CA LEU A 610 -1.14 0.68 38.21
C LEU A 610 -1.70 -0.29 37.18
N ILE A 611 -1.00 -0.46 36.07
CA ILE A 611 -1.48 -1.34 35.00
C ILE A 611 -1.18 -2.79 35.37
N ARG A 612 -2.24 -3.55 35.65
CA ARG A 612 -2.19 -5.01 35.91
C ARG A 612 -2.68 -5.85 34.72
N GLN A 613 -3.10 -5.22 33.61
CA GLN A 613 -3.77 -5.86 32.47
C GLN A 613 -2.98 -6.98 31.77
N PHE A 614 -1.69 -7.16 32.12
CA PHE A 614 -0.80 -8.19 31.57
C PHE A 614 -0.55 -9.36 32.54
N SER A 615 -1.14 -9.34 33.73
CA SER A 615 -1.22 -10.52 34.61
C SER A 615 -2.49 -11.30 34.30
N ASN A 616 -2.41 -12.64 34.27
CA ASN A 616 -3.53 -13.56 34.02
C ASN A 616 -4.65 -13.53 35.10
N GLY A 617 -4.81 -12.44 35.84
CA GLY A 617 -5.78 -12.28 36.92
C GLY A 617 -7.16 -11.80 36.46
N GLU A 618 -8.19 -12.22 37.19
CA GLU A 618 -9.64 -12.14 36.89
C GLU A 618 -10.28 -10.73 36.98
N GLU A 619 -9.56 -9.62 36.82
CA GLU A 619 -10.16 -8.27 36.78
C GLU A 619 -10.64 -7.92 35.36
N ARG A 620 -11.61 -8.68 34.83
CA ARG A 620 -12.08 -8.59 33.43
C ARG A 620 -13.30 -7.69 33.16
N LEU A 621 -13.70 -6.84 34.10
CA LEU A 621 -14.99 -6.12 34.02
C LEU A 621 -14.92 -4.58 34.14
N GLN A 622 -13.72 -3.98 34.16
CA GLN A 622 -13.60 -2.51 34.13
C GLN A 622 -13.43 -2.01 32.69
N LYS A 623 -14.23 -0.99 32.32
CA LYS A 623 -14.10 -0.28 31.05
C LYS A 623 -12.66 0.20 30.88
N LYS A 624 -12.03 -0.11 29.74
CA LYS A 624 -10.63 0.27 29.52
C LYS A 624 -10.47 1.79 29.45
N GLN A 625 -9.44 2.30 30.11
CA GLN A 625 -8.99 3.68 29.99
C GLN A 625 -7.68 3.74 29.18
N PRO A 626 -7.40 4.87 28.50
CA PRO A 626 -6.17 5.04 27.74
C PRO A 626 -4.94 4.91 28.63
N ILE A 627 -3.98 4.10 28.19
CA ILE A 627 -2.67 3.93 28.82
C ILE A 627 -1.78 5.14 28.46
N ARG A 628 -1.14 5.73 29.47
CA ARG A 628 -0.30 6.93 29.35
C ARG A 628 1.18 6.63 29.57
N ASN A 629 2.06 7.58 29.25
CA ASN A 629 3.52 7.38 29.34
C ASN A 629 4.00 7.19 30.79
N GLN A 630 3.44 7.97 31.72
CA GLN A 630 3.84 7.99 33.13
C GLN A 630 3.11 6.97 34.01
N ASP A 631 2.17 6.20 33.46
CA ASP A 631 1.52 5.11 34.18
C ASP A 631 2.58 4.09 34.62
N ASP A 632 2.41 3.53 35.82
CA ASP A 632 3.34 2.53 36.33
C ASP A 632 2.82 1.13 35.97
N ILE A 633 3.72 0.30 35.44
CA ILE A 633 3.46 -1.12 35.16
C ILE A 633 4.27 -2.01 36.11
N LEU A 634 3.62 -3.08 36.59
CA LEU A 634 4.32 -4.19 37.24
C LEU A 634 4.71 -5.21 36.19
N LEU A 635 5.99 -5.22 35.84
CA LEU A 635 6.53 -6.07 34.78
C LEU A 635 7.29 -7.25 35.38
N LYS A 636 6.94 -8.47 34.99
CA LYS A 636 7.72 -9.67 35.32
C LYS A 636 8.82 -9.86 34.28
N VAL A 637 10.07 -9.83 34.71
CA VAL A 637 11.23 -10.12 33.87
C VAL A 637 11.87 -11.40 34.37
N TYR A 638 11.97 -12.39 33.48
CA TYR A 638 12.41 -13.75 33.81
C TYR A 638 13.92 -13.89 33.68
N CYS A 639 14.50 -14.77 34.48
CA CYS A 639 15.89 -15.20 34.37
C CYS A 639 15.97 -16.51 33.57
N SER A 640 17.20 -16.94 33.26
CA SER A 640 17.48 -18.16 32.50
C SER A 640 17.03 -19.45 33.21
N ASP A 641 16.88 -19.41 34.54
CA ASP A 641 16.36 -20.49 35.38
C ASP A 641 14.83 -20.45 35.56
N HIS A 642 14.12 -19.60 34.80
CA HIS A 642 12.67 -19.39 34.85
C HIS A 642 12.14 -18.74 36.14
N THR A 643 13.02 -18.31 37.06
CA THR A 643 12.62 -17.38 38.13
C THR A 643 12.32 -16.00 37.53
N TYR A 644 11.60 -15.13 38.24
CA TYR A 644 11.32 -13.79 37.74
C TYR A 644 11.42 -12.73 38.83
N THR A 645 11.78 -11.53 38.40
CA THR A 645 11.74 -10.32 39.21
C THR A 645 10.61 -9.43 38.72
N THR A 646 9.72 -9.02 39.63
CA THR A 646 8.68 -8.02 39.32
C THR A 646 9.26 -6.63 39.53
N ILE A 647 9.44 -5.85 38.47
CA ILE A 647 9.87 -4.44 38.54
C ILE A 647 8.67 -3.49 38.41
N ARG A 648 8.79 -2.28 38.96
CA ARG A 648 7.83 -1.19 38.78
C ARG A 648 8.51 -0.11 37.96
N VAL A 649 8.07 0.07 36.73
CA VAL A 649 8.63 1.05 35.79
C VAL A 649 7.52 1.82 35.09
N ALA A 650 7.84 2.96 34.51
CA ALA A 650 6.89 3.70 33.69
C ALA A 650 6.57 2.94 32.39
N VAL A 651 5.40 3.19 31.81
CA VAL A 651 5.01 2.66 30.51
C VAL A 651 5.97 3.10 29.39
N ALA A 652 6.47 4.33 29.44
CA ALA A 652 7.46 4.80 28.47
C ALA A 652 8.90 4.39 28.82
N ALA A 653 9.11 3.46 29.78
CA ALA A 653 10.46 3.10 30.20
C ALA A 653 11.29 2.52 29.06
N THR A 654 12.58 2.88 29.07
CA THR A 654 13.55 2.38 28.08
C THR A 654 14.06 0.99 28.44
N GLY A 655 14.58 0.25 27.46
CA GLY A 655 15.28 -1.02 27.70
C GLY A 655 16.38 -0.89 28.75
N ARG A 656 17.11 0.24 28.76
CA ARG A 656 18.12 0.57 29.77
C ARG A 656 17.53 0.72 31.17
N GLU A 657 16.42 1.44 31.32
CA GLU A 657 15.74 1.61 32.61
C GLU A 657 15.20 0.29 33.16
N VAL A 658 14.68 -0.57 32.27
CA VAL A 658 14.23 -1.92 32.62
C VAL A 658 15.41 -2.77 33.10
N ILE A 659 16.53 -2.78 32.37
CA ILE A 659 17.74 -3.52 32.75
C ILE A 659 18.27 -3.02 34.10
N SER A 660 18.35 -1.71 34.32
CA SER A 660 18.78 -1.12 35.59
C SER A 660 17.89 -1.56 36.75
N ALA A 661 16.55 -1.48 36.58
CA ALA A 661 15.61 -1.88 37.62
C ALA A 661 15.67 -3.38 37.96
N VAL A 662 16.02 -4.23 36.99
CA VAL A 662 16.24 -5.67 37.21
C VAL A 662 17.57 -5.90 37.92
N ALA A 663 18.66 -5.28 37.46
CA ALA A 663 19.99 -5.40 38.06
C ALA A 663 19.98 -4.96 39.53
N ASP A 664 19.31 -3.84 39.84
CA ASP A 664 19.15 -3.31 41.20
C ASP A 664 18.44 -4.31 42.14
N LYS A 665 17.42 -5.02 41.64
CA LYS A 665 16.67 -6.00 42.42
C LYS A 665 17.38 -7.35 42.56
N LEU A 666 18.15 -7.74 41.56
CA LEU A 666 18.97 -8.95 41.60
C LEU A 666 20.29 -8.73 42.35
N GLY A 667 20.70 -7.48 42.56
CA GLY A 667 21.97 -7.13 43.21
C GLY A 667 23.19 -7.54 42.38
N THR A 668 23.05 -7.64 41.05
CA THR A 668 24.13 -8.03 40.14
C THR A 668 24.79 -6.82 39.47
N THR A 669 26.09 -6.92 39.23
CA THR A 669 26.88 -5.96 38.44
C THR A 669 27.13 -6.44 37.00
N ASP A 670 26.60 -7.61 36.63
CA ASP A 670 26.81 -8.22 35.32
C ASP A 670 26.12 -7.41 34.21
N GLU A 671 26.73 -7.38 33.01
CA GLU A 671 26.07 -6.80 31.84
C GLU A 671 24.91 -7.70 31.37
N LEU A 672 23.70 -7.33 31.80
CA LEU A 672 22.48 -8.00 31.40
C LEU A 672 21.98 -7.51 30.03
N VAL A 673 21.44 -8.44 29.26
CA VAL A 673 20.75 -8.18 28.00
C VAL A 673 19.26 -8.46 28.17
N LEU A 674 18.41 -7.56 27.68
CA LEU A 674 16.96 -7.74 27.67
C LEU A 674 16.54 -8.48 26.38
N VAL A 675 15.83 -9.58 26.54
CA VAL A 675 15.46 -10.49 25.45
C VAL A 675 13.94 -10.70 25.46
N HIS A 676 13.31 -10.52 24.31
CA HIS A 676 11.96 -11.01 24.07
C HIS A 676 12.04 -12.44 23.54
N LEU A 677 11.39 -13.37 24.25
CA LEU A 677 11.30 -14.78 23.86
C LEU A 677 9.86 -15.10 23.42
N SER A 678 9.70 -15.53 22.18
CA SER A 678 8.41 -15.95 21.63
C SER A 678 8.04 -17.37 22.06
N SER A 679 6.77 -17.76 21.90
CA SER A 679 6.33 -19.15 22.15
C SER A 679 6.90 -20.15 21.15
N ALA A 680 7.44 -19.69 20.02
CA ALA A 680 8.16 -20.53 19.05
C ALA A 680 9.65 -20.69 19.40
N GLY A 681 10.12 -20.11 20.51
CA GLY A 681 11.52 -20.14 20.91
C GLY A 681 12.41 -19.11 20.21
N GLU A 682 11.83 -18.21 19.40
CA GLU A 682 12.56 -17.13 18.75
C GLU A 682 12.99 -16.08 19.78
N LYS A 683 14.26 -15.68 19.70
CA LYS A 683 14.91 -14.76 20.64
C LYS A 683 15.20 -13.44 19.94
N LEU A 684 14.60 -12.35 20.41
CA LEU A 684 14.87 -11.00 19.93
C LEU A 684 15.55 -10.18 21.03
N ILE A 685 16.79 -9.76 20.79
CA ILE A 685 17.51 -8.87 21.70
C ILE A 685 16.95 -7.45 21.54
N LEU A 686 16.48 -6.86 22.64
CA LEU A 686 15.99 -5.49 22.67
C LEU A 686 17.15 -4.51 22.87
N LYS A 687 17.12 -3.39 22.15
CA LYS A 687 18.17 -2.37 22.26
C LYS A 687 17.95 -1.55 23.54
N PRO A 688 19.01 -1.02 24.17
CA PRO A 688 18.87 -0.20 25.37
C PRO A 688 18.01 1.06 25.19
N ASN A 689 17.96 1.61 23.97
CA ASN A 689 17.17 2.80 23.63
C ASN A 689 15.73 2.50 23.20
N ASP A 690 15.33 1.22 23.15
CA ASP A 690 13.95 0.85 22.81
C ASP A 690 13.02 1.36 23.92
N VAL A 691 11.90 2.00 23.53
CA VAL A 691 10.93 2.65 24.42
C VAL A 691 9.67 1.79 24.46
N SER A 692 9.05 1.65 25.65
CA SER A 692 7.79 0.90 25.82
C SER A 692 7.93 -0.58 25.42
N VAL A 693 9.00 -1.23 25.91
CA VAL A 693 9.41 -2.59 25.53
C VAL A 693 8.39 -3.71 25.84
N PHE A 694 7.40 -3.45 26.71
CA PHE A 694 6.40 -4.45 27.08
C PHE A 694 5.19 -4.48 26.14
N SER A 695 4.86 -3.38 25.46
CA SER A 695 3.67 -3.33 24.60
C SER A 695 3.91 -4.07 23.28
N THR A 696 5.17 -4.18 22.87
CA THR A 696 5.61 -4.87 21.64
C THR A 696 5.71 -6.39 21.78
N LEU A 697 5.35 -6.96 22.94
CA LEU A 697 5.42 -8.41 23.15
C LEU A 697 4.36 -9.16 22.35
N ASN A 698 4.75 -10.32 21.83
CA ASN A 698 3.81 -11.26 21.21
C ASN A 698 2.73 -11.72 22.21
N ILE A 699 1.66 -12.34 21.74
CA ILE A 699 0.52 -12.77 22.59
C ILE A 699 0.98 -13.61 23.78
N ASN A 700 1.87 -14.57 23.55
CA ASN A 700 2.49 -15.40 24.58
C ASN A 700 3.98 -15.07 24.78
N GLY A 701 4.43 -13.90 24.30
CA GLY A 701 5.80 -13.45 24.48
C GLY A 701 6.11 -13.16 25.94
N ARG A 702 7.37 -13.35 26.34
CA ARG A 702 7.87 -13.03 27.68
C ARG A 702 9.20 -12.29 27.58
N LEU A 703 9.47 -11.46 28.59
CA LEU A 703 10.73 -10.73 28.72
C LEU A 703 11.68 -11.46 29.64
N PHE A 704 12.91 -11.62 29.19
CA PHE A 704 14.01 -12.22 29.93
C PHE A 704 15.15 -11.22 30.10
N ALA A 705 15.85 -11.29 31.22
CA ALA A 705 17.11 -10.61 31.44
C ALA A 705 18.16 -11.68 31.77
N CYS A 706 19.22 -11.75 30.97
CA CYS A 706 20.31 -12.69 31.21
C CYS A 706 21.65 -12.12 30.71
N PRO A 707 22.79 -12.63 31.22
CA PRO A 707 24.08 -12.39 30.61
C PRO A 707 24.10 -12.87 29.15
N ARG A 708 24.91 -12.22 28.31
CA ARG A 708 25.00 -12.53 26.88
C ARG A 708 25.42 -13.98 26.59
N GLU A 709 26.21 -14.56 27.47
CA GLU A 709 26.70 -15.94 27.40
C GLU A 709 25.57 -16.99 27.53
N GLN A 710 24.51 -16.65 28.26
CA GLN A 710 23.37 -17.55 28.52
C GLN A 710 22.25 -17.44 27.48
N LEU A 711 22.43 -16.59 26.46
CA LEU A 711 21.41 -16.34 25.44
C LEU A 711 21.01 -17.62 24.69
N SER A 712 21.98 -18.47 24.35
CA SER A 712 21.75 -19.74 23.66
C SER A 712 20.96 -20.72 24.51
N SER A 713 21.13 -20.70 25.83
CA SER A 713 20.45 -21.60 26.79
C SER A 713 19.03 -21.19 27.18
N LEU A 714 18.55 -19.99 26.81
CA LEU A 714 17.18 -19.59 27.13
C LEU A 714 16.14 -20.52 26.47
N THR A 715 15.16 -20.95 27.26
CA THR A 715 14.05 -21.83 26.86
C THR A 715 12.69 -21.21 27.19
N THR A 716 11.66 -21.63 26.48
CA THR A 716 10.28 -21.16 26.66
C THR A 716 9.69 -21.64 28.00
N LEU A 717 8.83 -20.82 28.59
CA LEU A 717 8.07 -21.20 29.79
C LEU A 717 6.83 -22.04 29.41
N ALA A 718 6.38 -22.90 30.32
CA ALA A 718 5.21 -23.74 30.11
C ALA A 718 3.91 -22.94 29.84
N ASP A 719 3.77 -21.73 30.39
CA ASP A 719 2.61 -20.87 30.16
C ASP A 719 2.62 -20.19 28.78
N GLN A 720 3.75 -20.20 28.07
CA GLN A 720 3.86 -19.64 26.71
C GLN A 720 3.31 -20.59 25.64
N GLU A 721 3.25 -21.89 25.91
CA GLU A 721 2.78 -22.92 24.98
C GLU A 721 1.27 -22.79 24.68
N GLY A 722 0.53 -22.10 25.54
CA GLY A 722 -0.90 -21.87 25.37
C GLY A 722 -1.77 -23.03 25.90
N PRO A 723 -3.06 -23.07 25.56
CA PRO A 723 -3.98 -24.08 26.07
C PRO A 723 -3.77 -25.46 25.43
N SER A 724 -3.80 -26.51 26.24
CA SER A 724 -3.74 -27.90 25.79
C SER A 724 -5.11 -28.49 25.41
N ALA A 725 -6.20 -27.82 25.78
CA ALA A 725 -7.58 -28.23 25.47
C ALA A 725 -8.39 -27.04 24.93
N GLY A 726 -9.23 -27.31 23.93
CA GLY A 726 -10.10 -26.30 23.33
C GLY A 726 -11.25 -25.87 24.25
N SER A 727 -11.79 -24.68 24.02
CA SER A 727 -12.89 -24.09 24.81
C SER A 727 -14.25 -24.15 24.11
N MET A 728 -14.35 -24.89 23.00
CA MET A 728 -15.56 -25.05 22.18
C MET A 728 -16.85 -25.25 22.99
N SER A 729 -16.84 -26.13 24.00
CA SER A 729 -18.04 -26.44 24.80
C SER A 729 -18.67 -25.21 25.47
N THR A 730 -17.87 -24.18 25.73
CA THR A 730 -18.34 -22.95 26.40
C THR A 730 -18.98 -21.98 25.43
N PHE A 731 -18.30 -21.65 24.33
CA PHE A 731 -18.80 -20.63 23.38
C PHE A 731 -19.71 -21.19 22.28
N GLU A 732 -19.79 -22.51 22.11
CA GLU A 732 -20.78 -23.16 21.25
C GLU A 732 -22.21 -22.81 21.69
N LEU A 733 -22.45 -22.75 23.00
CA LEU A 733 -23.73 -22.44 23.65
C LEU A 733 -24.14 -20.96 23.51
N MET A 734 -23.18 -20.06 23.29
CA MET A 734 -23.44 -18.63 23.12
C MET A 734 -23.93 -18.35 21.71
N SER A 735 -24.79 -17.36 21.48
CA SER A 735 -25.20 -17.04 20.11
C SER A 735 -24.04 -16.42 19.30
N SER A 736 -23.99 -16.65 17.98
CA SER A 736 -22.95 -16.04 17.14
C SER A 736 -23.05 -14.51 17.13
N LYS A 737 -24.25 -13.96 17.28
CA LYS A 737 -24.50 -12.52 17.32
C LYS A 737 -24.01 -11.91 18.63
N ASP A 738 -24.25 -12.55 19.76
CA ASP A 738 -23.81 -12.06 21.07
C ASP A 738 -22.28 -12.06 21.18
N LEU A 739 -21.63 -13.13 20.70
CA LEU A 739 -20.17 -13.19 20.60
C LEU A 739 -19.63 -12.04 19.75
N ALA A 740 -20.17 -11.84 18.56
CA ALA A 740 -19.75 -10.76 17.66
C ALA A 740 -20.00 -9.36 18.26
N TYR A 741 -21.12 -9.17 18.96
CA TYR A 741 -21.46 -7.92 19.63
C TYR A 741 -20.48 -7.63 20.78
N GLN A 742 -20.23 -8.59 21.67
CA GLN A 742 -19.28 -8.42 22.78
C GLN A 742 -17.85 -8.21 22.28
N MET A 743 -17.44 -8.92 21.22
CA MET A 743 -16.17 -8.66 20.54
C MET A 743 -16.09 -7.23 20.02
N THR A 744 -17.17 -6.74 19.39
CA THR A 744 -17.21 -5.38 18.83
C THR A 744 -17.17 -4.31 19.91
N MET A 745 -17.89 -4.50 21.01
CA MET A 745 -17.82 -3.58 22.15
C MET A 745 -16.41 -3.52 22.74
N PHE A 746 -15.77 -4.67 22.94
CA PHE A 746 -14.41 -4.74 23.46
C PHE A 746 -13.38 -4.13 22.49
N ASP A 747 -13.52 -4.40 21.20
CA ASP A 747 -12.65 -3.80 20.18
C ASP A 747 -12.85 -2.29 20.09
N TRP A 748 -14.08 -1.79 20.27
CA TRP A 748 -14.37 -0.35 20.31
C TRP A 748 -13.75 0.33 21.53
N GLU A 749 -13.74 -0.33 22.69
CA GLU A 749 -13.05 0.18 23.88
C GLU A 749 -11.53 0.31 23.63
N LEU A 750 -10.91 -0.72 23.04
CA LEU A 750 -9.49 -0.68 22.69
C LEU A 750 -9.20 0.41 21.65
N PHE A 751 -10.00 0.47 20.59
CA PHE A 751 -9.83 1.43 19.51
C PHE A 751 -10.00 2.87 19.99
N SER A 752 -10.99 3.13 20.86
CA SER A 752 -11.22 4.45 21.47
C SER A 752 -10.10 4.90 22.41
N CYS A 753 -9.24 3.98 22.87
CA CYS A 753 -8.06 4.32 23.67
C CYS A 753 -6.88 4.76 22.80
N VAL A 754 -6.87 4.45 21.50
CA VAL A 754 -5.77 4.78 20.59
C VAL A 754 -5.84 6.27 20.24
N HIS A 755 -4.81 7.02 20.61
CA HIS A 755 -4.68 8.41 20.18
C HIS A 755 -4.13 8.50 18.75
N GLU A 756 -4.54 9.49 17.96
CA GLU A 756 -4.09 9.67 16.56
C GLU A 756 -2.56 9.79 16.45
N HIS A 757 -1.92 10.45 17.41
CA HIS A 757 -0.46 10.59 17.47
C HIS A 757 0.28 9.26 17.69
N GLU A 758 -0.36 8.23 18.27
CA GLU A 758 0.26 6.91 18.39
C GLU A 758 0.52 6.29 17.01
N LEU A 759 -0.32 6.58 16.02
CA LEU A 759 -0.10 6.16 14.63
C LEU A 759 1.16 6.83 14.06
N LEU A 760 1.38 8.10 14.37
CA LEU A 760 2.58 8.84 13.94
C LEU A 760 3.84 8.30 14.60
N TYR A 761 3.83 8.14 15.93
CA TYR A 761 4.97 7.61 16.67
C TYR A 761 5.31 6.19 16.23
N HIS A 762 4.30 5.37 15.93
CA HIS A 762 4.52 4.04 15.38
C HIS A 762 5.18 4.11 13.99
N THR A 763 4.70 5.01 13.12
CA THR A 763 5.15 5.13 11.72
C THR A 763 6.56 5.72 11.59
N PHE A 764 6.87 6.80 12.30
CA PHE A 764 8.16 7.50 12.26
C PHE A 764 9.18 6.98 13.29
N GLY A 765 8.78 6.01 14.11
CA GLY A 765 9.63 5.37 15.12
C GLY A 765 9.48 5.98 16.51
N ARG A 766 8.93 5.20 17.44
CA ARG A 766 8.65 5.60 18.83
C ARG A 766 9.86 6.11 19.62
N GLN A 767 11.06 5.67 19.24
CA GLN A 767 12.33 6.06 19.87
C GLN A 767 12.65 7.54 19.65
N SER A 768 12.32 8.07 18.47
CA SER A 768 12.56 9.47 18.09
C SER A 768 11.76 10.45 18.96
N PHE A 769 10.55 10.04 19.36
CA PHE A 769 9.64 10.86 20.17
C PHE A 769 9.74 10.58 21.68
N ARG A 770 10.34 9.44 22.07
CA ARG A 770 10.31 8.92 23.45
C ARG A 770 8.90 8.83 24.03
N ARG A 771 7.94 8.43 23.19
CA ARG A 771 6.52 8.25 23.56
C ARG A 771 6.10 6.80 23.38
N THR A 772 5.12 6.37 24.19
CA THR A 772 4.50 5.05 24.08
C THR A 772 3.50 4.99 22.92
N THR A 773 3.30 3.79 22.37
CA THR A 773 2.19 3.45 21.47
C THR A 773 1.40 2.27 22.03
N ALA A 774 1.33 2.15 23.35
CA ALA A 774 0.81 0.97 24.03
C ALA A 774 -0.65 0.67 23.69
N ASN A 775 -1.50 1.69 23.50
CA ASN A 775 -2.91 1.45 23.14
C ASN A 775 -3.00 0.89 21.73
N LEU A 776 -2.25 1.47 20.79
CA LEU A 776 -2.14 0.97 19.42
C LEU A 776 -1.61 -0.46 19.40
N ASP A 777 -0.48 -0.73 20.09
CA ASP A 777 0.14 -2.06 20.13
C ASP A 777 -0.83 -3.11 20.71
N LEU A 778 -1.58 -2.76 21.76
CA LEU A 778 -2.62 -3.63 22.33
C LEU A 778 -3.74 -3.92 21.33
N PHE A 779 -4.17 -2.92 20.57
CA PHE A 779 -5.23 -3.09 19.57
C PHE A 779 -4.76 -3.92 18.37
N LEU A 780 -3.50 -3.78 17.95
CA LEU A 780 -2.89 -4.64 16.92
C LEU A 780 -2.70 -6.07 17.43
N ARG A 781 -2.25 -6.23 18.68
CA ARG A 781 -2.15 -7.54 19.32
C ARG A 781 -3.51 -8.24 19.43
N ARG A 782 -4.59 -7.48 19.66
CA ARG A 782 -5.97 -7.99 19.66
C ARG A 782 -6.35 -8.62 18.32
N PHE A 783 -5.94 -8.05 17.19
CA PHE A 783 -6.16 -8.66 15.87
C PHE A 783 -5.56 -10.07 15.80
N ASN A 784 -4.27 -10.19 16.14
CA ASN A 784 -3.56 -11.48 16.15
C ASN A 784 -4.17 -12.47 17.15
N GLN A 785 -4.67 -11.97 18.29
CA GLN A 785 -5.33 -12.78 19.31
C GLN A 785 -6.61 -13.42 18.77
N VAL A 786 -7.46 -12.66 18.07
CA VAL A 786 -8.68 -13.17 17.44
C VAL A 786 -8.35 -14.15 16.32
N GLN A 787 -7.36 -13.83 15.49
CA GLN A 787 -6.90 -14.72 14.41
C GLN A 787 -6.43 -16.07 14.96
N LEU A 788 -5.52 -16.06 15.95
CA LEU A 788 -4.96 -17.28 16.52
C LEU A 788 -5.96 -18.04 17.42
N TRP A 789 -6.96 -17.36 17.98
CA TRP A 789 -8.07 -18.02 18.65
C TRP A 789 -8.83 -18.95 17.71
N VAL A 790 -9.15 -18.50 16.49
CA VAL A 790 -9.78 -19.35 15.45
C VAL A 790 -8.93 -20.57 15.15
N VAL A 791 -7.64 -20.37 14.90
CA VAL A 791 -6.70 -21.47 14.59
C VAL A 791 -6.63 -22.47 15.75
N THR A 792 -6.51 -21.97 16.99
CA THR A 792 -6.39 -22.77 18.22
C THR A 792 -7.61 -23.66 18.41
N GLU A 793 -8.82 -23.10 18.37
CA GLU A 793 -10.06 -23.87 18.58
C GLU A 793 -10.29 -24.91 17.49
N VAL A 794 -9.96 -24.59 16.23
CA VAL A 794 -10.10 -25.55 15.13
C VAL A 794 -9.07 -26.69 15.25
N CYS A 795 -7.82 -26.38 15.60
CA CYS A 795 -6.75 -27.39 15.70
C CYS A 795 -6.90 -28.29 16.94
N LEU A 796 -7.39 -27.76 18.06
CA LEU A 796 -7.66 -28.55 19.28
C LEU A 796 -8.98 -29.35 19.19
N CYS A 797 -9.78 -29.17 18.14
CA CYS A 797 -11.01 -29.93 17.92
C CYS A 797 -10.74 -31.25 17.17
N GLY A 798 -10.49 -32.32 17.93
CA GLY A 798 -10.22 -33.64 17.36
C GLY A 798 -11.39 -34.24 16.56
N GLN A 799 -12.64 -33.95 16.93
CA GLN A 799 -13.83 -34.52 16.29
C GLN A 799 -14.19 -33.77 14.99
N LEU A 800 -14.17 -34.48 13.85
CA LEU A 800 -14.46 -33.91 12.51
C LEU A 800 -15.83 -33.20 12.45
N SER A 801 -16.89 -33.82 12.98
CA SER A 801 -18.25 -33.23 12.95
C SER A 801 -18.31 -31.91 13.72
N LYS A 802 -17.73 -31.85 14.92
CA LYS A 802 -17.64 -30.64 15.74
C LYS A 802 -16.77 -29.57 15.08
N ARG A 803 -15.68 -29.97 14.42
CA ARG A 803 -14.82 -29.04 13.69
C ARG A 803 -15.52 -28.38 12.50
N VAL A 804 -16.39 -29.11 11.79
CA VAL A 804 -17.28 -28.51 10.77
C VAL A 804 -18.25 -27.51 11.40
N GLN A 805 -18.79 -27.80 12.59
CA GLN A 805 -19.64 -26.86 13.33
C GLN A 805 -18.87 -25.60 13.76
N LEU A 806 -17.60 -25.72 14.15
CA LEU A 806 -16.72 -24.58 14.44
C LEU A 806 -16.52 -23.69 13.22
N LEU A 807 -16.19 -24.25 12.04
CA LEU A 807 -16.07 -23.44 10.82
C LEU A 807 -17.36 -22.68 10.52
N LYS A 808 -18.51 -23.37 10.60
CA LYS A 808 -19.83 -22.74 10.46
C LYS A 808 -20.06 -21.64 11.51
N LYS A 809 -19.62 -21.85 12.74
CA LYS A 809 -19.75 -20.89 13.86
C LYS A 809 -18.92 -19.63 13.59
N PHE A 810 -17.65 -19.77 13.21
CA PHE A 810 -16.77 -18.65 12.91
C PHE A 810 -17.23 -17.84 11.70
N ILE A 811 -17.69 -18.50 10.61
CA ILE A 811 -18.27 -17.80 9.45
C ILE A 811 -19.47 -16.94 9.88
N LYS A 812 -20.33 -17.45 10.77
CA LYS A 812 -21.45 -16.67 11.31
C LYS A 812 -21.01 -15.51 12.19
N ILE A 813 -20.01 -15.70 13.04
CA ILE A 813 -19.46 -14.62 13.89
C ILE A 813 -18.87 -13.52 12.99
N ALA A 814 -18.07 -13.89 11.97
CA ALA A 814 -17.53 -12.96 10.99
C ALA A 814 -18.63 -12.19 10.27
N ALA A 815 -19.69 -12.87 9.81
CA ALA A 815 -20.84 -12.22 9.17
C ALA A 815 -21.46 -11.13 10.07
N HIS A 816 -21.66 -11.41 11.36
CA HIS A 816 -22.18 -10.43 12.31
C HIS A 816 -21.17 -9.32 12.66
N CYS A 817 -19.87 -9.61 12.74
CA CYS A 817 -18.85 -8.56 12.88
C CYS A 817 -18.90 -7.57 11.72
N ARG A 818 -19.07 -8.07 10.48
CA ARG A 818 -19.27 -7.24 9.29
C ARG A 818 -20.57 -6.42 9.37
N GLU A 819 -21.68 -7.03 9.81
CA GLU A 819 -22.96 -6.34 10.04
C GLU A 819 -22.82 -5.19 11.05
N PHE A 820 -22.04 -5.39 12.11
CA PHE A 820 -21.69 -4.36 13.10
C PHE A 820 -20.61 -3.38 12.65
N LYS A 821 -20.19 -3.42 11.37
CA LYS A 821 -19.14 -2.57 10.80
C LYS A 821 -17.78 -2.70 11.53
N ASN A 822 -17.55 -3.83 12.19
CA ASN A 822 -16.27 -4.19 12.80
C ASN A 822 -15.46 -5.00 11.79
N LEU A 823 -14.79 -4.30 10.87
CA LEU A 823 -14.00 -4.94 9.82
C LEU A 823 -12.70 -5.54 10.39
N ASN A 824 -12.18 -5.01 11.51
CA ASN A 824 -10.97 -5.54 12.15
C ASN A 824 -11.14 -6.99 12.62
N SER A 825 -12.16 -7.27 13.45
CA SER A 825 -12.44 -8.64 13.91
C SER A 825 -12.96 -9.55 12.79
N PHE A 826 -13.73 -8.99 11.84
CA PHE A 826 -14.13 -9.71 10.64
C PHE A 826 -12.90 -10.30 9.92
N PHE A 827 -11.94 -9.46 9.53
CA PHE A 827 -10.74 -9.92 8.84
C PHE A 827 -9.85 -10.81 9.70
N ALA A 828 -9.75 -10.56 11.01
CA ALA A 828 -9.00 -11.44 11.91
C ALA A 828 -9.54 -12.88 11.88
N ILE A 829 -10.86 -13.04 11.88
CA ILE A 829 -11.49 -14.38 11.80
C ILE A 829 -11.21 -15.04 10.44
N ILE A 830 -11.39 -14.30 9.34
CA ILE A 830 -11.15 -14.85 7.99
C ILE A 830 -9.68 -15.25 7.82
N MET A 831 -8.73 -14.40 8.20
CA MET A 831 -7.30 -14.72 8.19
C MET A 831 -6.93 -15.90 9.10
N GLY A 832 -7.69 -16.14 10.18
CA GLY A 832 -7.55 -17.32 11.01
C GLY A 832 -7.99 -18.59 10.29
N MET A 833 -9.05 -18.52 9.49
CA MET A 833 -9.54 -19.64 8.68
C MET A 833 -8.68 -19.90 7.44
N SER A 834 -8.10 -18.86 6.83
CA SER A 834 -7.14 -18.99 5.71
C SER A 834 -5.75 -19.44 6.17
N ASN A 835 -5.48 -19.51 7.48
CA ASN A 835 -4.20 -19.98 8.01
C ASN A 835 -3.89 -21.39 7.47
N PRO A 836 -2.64 -21.70 7.07
CA PRO A 836 -2.25 -23.02 6.56
C PRO A 836 -2.63 -24.19 7.48
N ALA A 837 -2.71 -23.97 8.79
CA ALA A 837 -3.15 -24.99 9.75
C ALA A 837 -4.62 -25.38 9.62
N VAL A 838 -5.46 -24.45 9.17
CA VAL A 838 -6.91 -24.63 9.00
C VAL A 838 -7.27 -24.90 7.54
N SER A 839 -6.68 -24.19 6.59
CA SER A 839 -7.00 -24.31 5.16
C SER A 839 -6.63 -25.68 4.59
N ARG A 840 -5.56 -26.33 5.09
CA ARG A 840 -5.15 -27.68 4.67
C ARG A 840 -6.14 -28.80 5.03
N LEU A 841 -7.12 -28.53 5.90
CA LEU A 841 -8.04 -29.54 6.43
C LEU A 841 -9.15 -29.90 5.42
N SER A 842 -8.79 -30.44 4.25
CA SER A 842 -9.68 -30.71 3.12
C SER A 842 -10.97 -31.45 3.52
N GLN A 843 -10.86 -32.54 4.27
CA GLN A 843 -12.01 -33.32 4.75
C GLN A 843 -13.03 -32.50 5.58
N THR A 844 -12.57 -31.47 6.28
CA THR A 844 -13.42 -30.58 7.07
C THR A 844 -14.13 -29.59 6.17
N TRP A 845 -13.40 -28.99 5.23
CA TRP A 845 -13.95 -28.04 4.26
C TRP A 845 -14.93 -28.69 3.29
N GLU A 846 -14.63 -29.91 2.80
CA GLU A 846 -15.53 -30.67 1.93
C GLU A 846 -16.91 -30.88 2.54
N LYS A 847 -16.96 -31.24 3.84
CA LYS A 847 -18.20 -31.47 4.60
C LYS A 847 -18.92 -30.20 5.05
N LEU A 848 -18.35 -29.01 4.83
CA LEU A 848 -19.03 -27.75 5.12
C LEU A 848 -20.21 -27.55 4.15
N PRO A 849 -21.42 -27.19 4.61
CA PRO A 849 -22.54 -26.97 3.71
C PRO A 849 -22.24 -25.88 2.68
N THR A 850 -22.69 -26.09 1.43
CA THR A 850 -22.40 -25.21 0.28
C THR A 850 -22.76 -23.75 0.53
N LYS A 851 -23.84 -23.46 1.27
CA LYS A 851 -24.20 -22.11 1.71
C LYS A 851 -23.06 -21.39 2.45
N PHE A 852 -22.37 -22.09 3.37
CA PHE A 852 -21.28 -21.49 4.15
C PHE A 852 -19.97 -21.43 3.36
N LYS A 853 -19.73 -22.36 2.43
CA LYS A 853 -18.62 -22.26 1.47
C LYS A 853 -18.74 -20.98 0.63
N LYS A 854 -19.95 -20.68 0.10
CA LYS A 854 -20.22 -19.45 -0.65
C LYS A 854 -19.96 -18.19 0.18
N PHE A 855 -20.48 -18.13 1.40
CA PHE A 855 -20.19 -16.99 2.30
C PHE A 855 -18.70 -16.82 2.60
N TYR A 856 -17.97 -17.92 2.85
CA TYR A 856 -16.54 -17.83 3.11
C TYR A 856 -15.77 -17.35 1.87
N ALA A 857 -16.08 -17.85 0.67
CA ALA A 857 -15.45 -17.39 -0.58
C ALA A 857 -15.71 -15.90 -0.85
N GLU A 858 -16.94 -15.42 -0.61
CA GLU A 858 -17.26 -13.99 -0.67
C GLU A 858 -16.43 -13.18 0.33
N PHE A 859 -16.25 -13.68 1.56
CA PHE A 859 -15.45 -13.01 2.59
C PHE A 859 -13.97 -12.97 2.22
N GLU A 860 -13.43 -14.05 1.66
CA GLU A 860 -12.05 -14.15 1.21
C GLU A 860 -11.77 -13.20 0.04
N SER A 861 -12.71 -13.03 -0.89
CA SER A 861 -12.58 -12.08 -2.00
C SER A 861 -12.41 -10.61 -1.55
N MET A 862 -12.90 -10.24 -0.36
CA MET A 862 -12.68 -8.90 0.20
C MET A 862 -11.24 -8.67 0.70
N MET A 863 -10.46 -9.75 0.88
CA MET A 863 -9.04 -9.67 1.24
C MET A 863 -8.10 -9.56 0.03
N ASP A 864 -8.64 -9.57 -1.20
CA ASP A 864 -7.83 -9.52 -2.43
C ASP A 864 -6.87 -8.31 -2.38
N PRO A 865 -5.54 -8.53 -2.40
CA PRO A 865 -4.56 -7.46 -2.36
C PRO A 865 -4.43 -6.69 -3.69
N SER A 866 -5.03 -7.21 -4.77
CA SER A 866 -4.98 -6.63 -6.11
C SER A 866 -5.43 -5.16 -6.11
N ARG A 867 -4.73 -4.33 -6.89
CA ARG A 867 -5.01 -2.89 -7.03
C ARG A 867 -5.12 -2.19 -5.67
N ASN A 868 -4.15 -2.46 -4.79
CA ASN A 868 -4.04 -1.89 -3.44
C ASN A 868 -5.30 -2.12 -2.58
N HIS A 869 -5.73 -3.38 -2.48
CA HIS A 869 -6.92 -3.79 -1.71
C HIS A 869 -8.21 -3.08 -2.16
N ARG A 870 -8.43 -2.94 -3.47
CA ARG A 870 -9.56 -2.20 -4.06
C ARG A 870 -10.93 -2.66 -3.52
N SER A 871 -11.14 -3.97 -3.37
CA SER A 871 -12.39 -4.55 -2.84
C SER A 871 -12.70 -4.05 -1.42
N TYR A 872 -11.70 -4.04 -0.54
CA TYR A 872 -11.83 -3.51 0.81
C TYR A 872 -12.13 -2.00 0.80
N ARG A 873 -11.37 -1.21 0.03
CA ARG A 873 -11.54 0.26 -0.03
C ARG A 873 -12.93 0.67 -0.51
N LEU A 874 -13.43 0.03 -1.56
CA LEU A 874 -14.77 0.29 -2.09
C LEU A 874 -15.86 -0.16 -1.11
N THR A 875 -15.62 -1.21 -0.34
CA THR A 875 -16.53 -1.62 0.75
C THR A 875 -16.58 -0.54 1.84
N VAL A 876 -15.44 -0.05 2.31
CA VAL A 876 -15.37 0.99 3.35
C VAL A 876 -16.01 2.30 2.90
N THR A 877 -15.82 2.69 1.64
CA THR A 877 -16.40 3.93 1.07
C THR A 877 -17.92 3.92 1.08
N LYS A 878 -18.55 2.74 1.03
CA LYS A 878 -20.02 2.57 1.09
C LYS A 878 -20.57 2.52 2.52
N LEU A 879 -19.71 2.45 3.54
CA LEU A 879 -20.12 2.36 4.95
C LEU A 879 -20.10 3.75 5.60
N GLU A 880 -21.11 4.04 6.40
CA GLU A 880 -21.14 5.24 7.24
C GLU A 880 -20.58 4.96 8.65
N PRO A 881 -19.90 5.92 9.30
CA PRO A 881 -19.50 5.82 10.70
C PRO A 881 -20.66 5.46 11.64
N PRO A 882 -20.42 4.78 12.79
CA PRO A 882 -19.14 4.32 13.32
C PRO A 882 -18.64 3.03 12.66
N ILE A 883 -17.33 2.93 12.41
CA ILE A 883 -16.67 1.79 11.74
C ILE A 883 -15.35 1.49 12.47
N ILE A 884 -15.03 0.20 12.67
CA ILE A 884 -13.68 -0.21 13.03
C ILE A 884 -12.97 -0.70 11.74
N PRO A 885 -11.95 0.02 11.24
CA PRO A 885 -11.30 -0.32 9.98
C PRO A 885 -10.37 -1.54 10.13
N PHE A 886 -9.85 -2.03 9.01
CA PHE A 886 -8.84 -3.08 8.99
C PHE A 886 -7.46 -2.48 9.32
N MET A 887 -7.13 -2.41 10.61
CA MET A 887 -5.96 -1.68 11.11
C MET A 887 -4.61 -2.13 10.54
N PRO A 888 -4.32 -3.44 10.37
CA PRO A 888 -3.06 -3.87 9.76
C PRO A 888 -2.82 -3.28 8.37
N LEU A 889 -3.87 -3.13 7.54
CA LEU A 889 -3.75 -2.52 6.22
C LEU A 889 -3.51 -1.01 6.33
N LEU A 890 -4.24 -0.32 7.21
CA LEU A 890 -4.05 1.12 7.45
C LEU A 890 -2.60 1.42 7.84
N LEU A 891 -2.03 0.67 8.78
CA LEU A 891 -0.63 0.87 9.20
C LEU A 891 0.38 0.56 8.10
N LYS A 892 0.14 -0.50 7.31
CA LYS A 892 0.98 -0.80 6.15
C LYS A 892 1.05 0.38 5.19
N GLU A 893 -0.08 1.07 4.96
CA GLU A 893 -0.10 2.29 4.14
C GLU A 893 0.81 3.36 4.73
N HIS A 894 0.63 3.70 6.01
CA HIS A 894 1.47 4.71 6.67
C HIS A 894 2.97 4.40 6.58
N VAL A 895 3.37 3.14 6.80
CA VAL A 895 4.77 2.72 6.65
C VAL A 895 5.24 2.84 5.20
N CYS A 896 4.44 2.40 4.23
CA CYS A 896 4.76 2.55 2.82
C CYS A 896 4.94 4.02 2.42
N TRP A 897 4.09 4.93 2.91
CA TRP A 897 4.23 6.37 2.64
C TRP A 897 5.56 6.96 3.13
N VAL A 898 6.06 6.50 4.28
CA VAL A 898 7.37 6.96 4.82
C VAL A 898 8.56 6.30 4.11
N GLN A 899 8.39 5.06 3.64
CA GLN A 899 9.45 4.32 2.94
C GLN A 899 9.60 4.69 1.47
N ILE A 900 8.58 5.29 0.83
CA ILE A 900 8.75 5.87 -0.50
C ILE A 900 9.75 7.02 -0.35
N PRO A 901 10.91 6.98 -1.04
CA PRO A 901 11.75 8.17 -1.11
C PRO A 901 10.90 9.25 -1.76
N THR A 902 10.48 10.25 -0.99
CA THR A 902 9.95 11.47 -1.58
C THR A 902 11.07 12.03 -2.44
N ASN A 903 10.98 11.76 -3.75
CA ASN A 903 11.77 12.42 -4.77
C ASN A 903 11.31 13.89 -4.85
N VAL A 904 11.49 14.62 -3.76
CA VAL A 904 11.75 16.05 -3.81
C VAL A 904 13.27 16.18 -3.77
N THR A 905 13.94 15.57 -4.75
CA THR A 905 15.23 16.08 -5.19
C THR A 905 14.94 17.46 -5.76
N LEU A 906 15.41 18.47 -5.03
CA LEU A 906 15.51 19.88 -5.42
C LEU A 906 15.95 20.06 -6.87
#